data_AF-A0A9D9KJE8-F1
#
_entry.id   AF-A0A9D9KJE8-F1
#
_cell.length_a   1.000
_cell.length_b   1.000
_cell.length_c   1.000
_cell.angle_alpha   90.00
_cell.angle_beta   90.00
_cell.angle_gamma   90.00
#
_symmetry.space_group_name_H-M   'P 1'
#
loop_
_entity.id
_entity.type
_entity.pdbx_description
1 polymer ?
#
loop_
_entity_poly.entity_id
_entity_poly.type
_entity_poly.pdbx_seq_one_letter_code
_entity_poly.pdbx_strand_id
1 'polypeptide(L)'
;MAENEPTTQTIEKITESKFFNPTRYLDLNLDVKAAVERGETTAIEHFATFGLQENRRFSLAFDSELYLSLNIDAKAAVERGETTALEHLFLVGIEQNRIINPYFDTTIYLELNPDVAASVAAGETTAFAHFASTGIQENRSFSRFFDLEFYLSDNSDVATAVDRGETAATEHFFAFGFQEDREPNALFDATYYLNANPDVREAVENGETTALQHYFDFGISENRSFTHYFSAFLDRSAFQTLFESEVGTVGDVEQSSDLDSAQVLNVLSSGFDRAIDFDYYRIVHAAALESFFGISVSELSNNQIQTYAFTEGSRAGLARTSIDLQGYSVQYSSQLTSFYQVESTADLSEVQIRDFAVSEGLSLGLDLSAFIDVDYYRSLYGRSIADTFGENATSAEIVDFVFGNAAPYIDETYFKALNGQNLTADGRLVADLSREELVTYALTEGYESDLQLSPFDLEAYRVQFSSQLTTFYEVSNVASLSQQQIFEFATNEGWKLGIDLSNFTDAMAIEFFRETNAAAIARRYQIDLSAVSELDAAVILDFQYGGASQTVDFNYFRETFSGDISATFGVTSAFDISDAQILEYVYTQNTEIQTFNLTPIDFRGYARRYASQIATELDLSVSEVLQLDNAQIEAFIFSDGARLGLSLQEFVNVEYVRSTYSAAISTSLGISQSAVANLGDADIASWFASSDARDVDVEFLRYQIESLTVGQQAKIFASLGLDFDATASLSTELVLQIAFSSAFQEVVEADNFSLSAIDVEGYVRAHVSELYEFYFGSEVSLSVERSKKKTRRTARGSRITAKTTKRTKRTKRTLGTKGKKTKRTFKDVADTFRTLKTGKTTKKTVKVKTTKKTKKTDVSVVTPTVEVEIDVQFEAVQQLTREQVVEFMFGRGVKLGIDVSEFVQVDFLRNSFEAGLLQGYGVSSTLELDDRLVVDFVYGGLSSELDFSFYREQYASELQAEFGLSIDQITDTLILEHAYTVGLESDLALSPIDSDELVLAQSNAEVTGESVDLSEFVDVDYLQQTYDSEIVSEYRVGNVYNVSQQQTIDFLESGGQIAGVNYSAAIDTDFYLETYAEEIDADFAVIDANADDAIDEIELFDYITGAGLEQGQNPSKLVDFESYRDPDSASAQALLAFYNVESIEEVSFRQTLEYMFTVGLEAGFAPSSDLDLEAIRTEFATEITAFFGASSVSEVTLTQTFNYAFGEGFDRIGSQIAA
;
A
#
# COMPACT_ATOMS: atom_id res chain seq x y z
N MET A 1 -12.16 -64.37 11.22
CA MET A 1 -10.93 -63.92 11.91
C MET A 1 -11.36 -63.16 13.15
N ALA A 2 -10.47 -62.88 14.11
CA ALA A 2 -10.89 -62.49 15.46
C ALA A 2 -11.24 -61.00 15.58
N GLU A 3 -12.32 -60.71 16.31
CA GLU A 3 -12.51 -59.57 17.21
C GLU A 3 -11.67 -58.30 16.94
N ASN A 4 -11.99 -57.58 15.87
CA ASN A 4 -11.79 -56.14 15.83
C ASN A 4 -13.07 -55.50 16.38
N GLU A 5 -13.18 -55.31 17.70
CA GLU A 5 -14.08 -54.26 18.21
C GLU A 5 -13.48 -52.92 17.75
N PRO A 6 -14.29 -51.98 17.23
CA PRO A 6 -13.80 -50.68 16.82
C PRO A 6 -13.23 -49.97 18.05
N THR A 7 -12.03 -49.40 17.93
CA THR A 7 -11.46 -48.68 19.08
C THR A 7 -12.35 -47.48 19.40
N THR A 8 -12.51 -47.15 20.68
CA THR A 8 -13.29 -45.97 21.10
C THR A 8 -12.80 -44.71 20.36
N GLN A 9 -11.49 -44.60 20.16
CA GLN A 9 -10.83 -43.52 19.41
C GLN A 9 -11.22 -43.49 17.92
N THR A 10 -11.52 -44.62 17.29
CA THR A 10 -12.00 -44.67 15.89
C THR A 10 -13.43 -44.13 15.78
N ILE A 11 -14.32 -44.53 16.68
CA ILE A 11 -15.70 -44.01 16.73
C ILE A 11 -15.70 -42.52 17.09
N GLU A 12 -14.84 -42.11 18.03
CA GLU A 12 -14.64 -40.72 18.44
C GLU A 12 -14.20 -39.87 17.23
N LYS A 13 -13.11 -40.22 16.53
CA LYS A 13 -12.68 -39.53 15.29
C LYS A 13 -13.77 -39.46 14.21
N ILE A 14 -14.48 -40.55 13.93
CA ILE A 14 -15.58 -40.54 12.94
C ILE A 14 -16.69 -39.57 13.37
N THR A 15 -17.03 -39.53 14.66
CA THR A 15 -18.05 -38.62 15.20
C THR A 15 -17.59 -37.16 15.16
N GLU A 16 -16.35 -36.90 15.59
CA GLU A 16 -15.72 -35.57 15.61
C GLU A 16 -15.52 -34.99 14.21
N SER A 17 -15.27 -35.83 13.20
CA SER A 17 -15.07 -35.39 11.81
C SER A 17 -16.28 -34.70 11.18
N LYS A 18 -17.49 -34.96 11.70
CA LYS A 18 -18.79 -34.52 11.14
C LYS A 18 -19.11 -34.99 9.71
N PHE A 19 -18.18 -35.68 9.05
CA PHE A 19 -18.30 -36.23 7.69
C PHE A 19 -19.27 -37.41 7.58
N PHE A 20 -19.47 -38.16 8.67
CA PHE A 20 -20.30 -39.37 8.64
C PHE A 20 -21.77 -39.07 8.93
N ASN A 21 -22.61 -39.04 7.90
CA ASN A 21 -24.06 -38.98 8.04
C ASN A 21 -24.65 -40.39 8.23
N PRO A 22 -25.16 -40.75 9.43
CA PRO A 22 -25.67 -42.09 9.70
C PRO A 22 -26.94 -42.42 8.92
N THR A 23 -27.79 -41.44 8.62
CA THR A 23 -29.00 -41.65 7.80
C THR A 23 -28.60 -42.03 6.38
N ARG A 24 -27.70 -41.24 5.76
CA ARG A 24 -27.26 -41.46 4.39
C ARG A 24 -26.51 -42.79 4.22
N TYR A 25 -25.69 -43.17 5.20
CA TYR A 25 -25.02 -44.47 5.19
C TYR A 25 -26.01 -45.66 5.20
N LEU A 26 -27.11 -45.57 5.95
CA LEU A 26 -28.14 -46.62 5.97
C LEU A 26 -28.96 -46.65 4.68
N ASP A 27 -29.22 -45.50 4.05
CA ASP A 27 -29.90 -45.45 2.76
C ASP A 27 -29.05 -46.03 1.61
N LEU A 28 -27.73 -45.82 1.67
CA LEU A 28 -26.76 -46.43 0.74
C LEU A 28 -26.47 -47.92 1.02
N ASN A 29 -26.72 -48.40 2.25
CA ASN A 29 -26.41 -49.78 2.67
C ASN A 29 -27.64 -50.45 3.33
N LEU A 30 -28.58 -50.90 2.50
CA LEU A 30 -29.86 -51.48 2.94
C LEU A 30 -29.72 -52.75 3.81
N ASP A 31 -28.62 -53.50 3.66
CA ASP A 31 -28.28 -54.63 4.52
C ASP A 31 -27.97 -54.18 5.96
N VAL A 32 -27.24 -53.07 6.08
CA VAL A 32 -26.93 -52.41 7.36
C VAL A 32 -28.19 -51.78 7.96
N LYS A 33 -29.02 -51.11 7.15
CA LYS A 33 -30.34 -50.59 7.57
C LYS A 33 -31.19 -51.68 8.22
N ALA A 34 -31.29 -52.83 7.58
CA ALA A 34 -32.02 -53.97 8.13
C ALA A 34 -31.39 -54.56 9.41
N ALA A 35 -30.07 -54.46 9.60
CA ALA A 35 -29.39 -54.88 10.84
C ALA A 35 -29.63 -53.89 12.00
N VAL A 36 -29.60 -52.58 11.72
CA VAL A 36 -29.95 -51.52 12.68
C VAL A 36 -31.41 -51.62 13.11
N GLU A 37 -32.34 -51.86 12.18
CA GLU A 37 -33.77 -52.08 12.48
C GLU A 37 -34.02 -53.33 13.34
N ARG A 38 -33.16 -54.35 13.27
CA ARG A 38 -33.19 -55.52 14.17
C ARG A 38 -32.51 -55.28 15.52
N GLY A 39 -31.86 -54.13 15.71
CA GLY A 39 -31.09 -53.81 16.92
C GLY A 39 -29.80 -54.60 17.07
N GLU A 40 -29.22 -55.06 15.95
CA GLU A 40 -27.99 -55.87 15.93
C GLU A 40 -26.71 -55.02 15.97
N THR A 41 -26.81 -53.74 15.58
CA THR A 41 -25.73 -52.75 15.55
C THR A 41 -26.33 -51.34 15.39
N THR A 42 -25.53 -50.27 15.53
CA THR A 42 -25.88 -48.92 15.05
C THR A 42 -25.14 -48.59 13.75
N ALA A 43 -25.58 -47.53 13.04
CA ALA A 43 -24.95 -47.09 11.80
C ALA A 43 -23.44 -46.81 11.95
N ILE A 44 -23.06 -46.08 13.01
CA ILE A 44 -21.66 -45.71 13.26
C ILE A 44 -20.82 -46.88 13.77
N GLU A 45 -21.38 -47.77 14.60
CA GLU A 45 -20.68 -49.01 14.99
C GLU A 45 -20.44 -49.89 13.77
N HIS A 46 -21.42 -50.08 12.89
CA HIS A 46 -21.22 -50.86 11.67
C HIS A 46 -20.17 -50.22 10.75
N PHE A 47 -20.19 -48.90 10.56
CA PHE A 47 -19.21 -48.20 9.75
C PHE A 47 -17.78 -48.31 10.32
N ALA A 48 -17.61 -48.06 11.62
CA ALA A 48 -16.30 -48.15 12.29
C ALA A 48 -15.76 -49.59 12.38
N THR A 49 -16.64 -50.60 12.49
CA THR A 49 -16.23 -52.02 12.63
C THR A 49 -15.98 -52.70 11.29
N PHE A 50 -16.86 -52.46 10.31
CA PHE A 50 -16.88 -53.17 9.03
C PHE A 50 -16.77 -52.21 7.85
N GLY A 51 -17.52 -51.09 7.86
CA GLY A 51 -17.63 -50.17 6.73
C GLY A 51 -16.30 -49.61 6.22
N LEU A 52 -15.40 -49.20 7.12
CA LEU A 52 -14.06 -48.73 6.75
C LEU A 52 -13.21 -49.82 6.05
N GLN A 53 -13.29 -51.07 6.52
CA GLN A 53 -12.49 -52.17 5.96
C GLN A 53 -13.11 -52.78 4.69
N GLU A 54 -14.45 -52.79 4.61
CA GLU A 54 -15.23 -53.23 3.45
C GLU A 54 -15.36 -52.14 2.36
N ASN A 55 -14.77 -50.97 2.57
CA ASN A 55 -14.86 -49.79 1.69
C ASN A 55 -16.33 -49.41 1.36
N ARG A 56 -17.23 -49.49 2.35
CA ARG A 56 -18.67 -49.26 2.15
C ARG A 56 -18.96 -47.78 1.83
N ARG A 57 -19.73 -47.54 0.76
CA ARG A 57 -20.14 -46.19 0.34
C ARG A 57 -20.91 -45.49 1.47
N PHE A 58 -20.37 -44.38 1.97
CA PHE A 58 -20.97 -43.58 3.05
C PHE A 58 -21.53 -42.23 2.57
N SER A 59 -21.04 -41.73 1.43
CA SER A 59 -21.45 -40.49 0.78
C SER A 59 -21.61 -40.71 -0.73
N LEU A 60 -22.35 -39.84 -1.41
CA LEU A 60 -22.30 -39.74 -2.88
C LEU A 60 -21.09 -38.94 -3.35
N ALA A 61 -20.63 -37.96 -2.54
CA ALA A 61 -19.54 -37.04 -2.87
C ALA A 61 -18.13 -37.66 -2.79
N PHE A 62 -18.02 -38.93 -2.40
CA PHE A 62 -16.73 -39.60 -2.21
C PHE A 62 -16.63 -40.83 -3.12
N ASP A 63 -15.56 -40.88 -3.90
CA ASP A 63 -15.11 -42.07 -4.61
C ASP A 63 -13.70 -42.46 -4.14
N SER A 64 -13.51 -43.75 -3.85
CA SER A 64 -12.25 -44.26 -3.29
C SER A 64 -11.13 -44.40 -4.31
N GLU A 65 -11.43 -44.64 -5.58
CA GLU A 65 -10.40 -44.75 -6.62
C GLU A 65 -9.89 -43.36 -7.00
N LEU A 66 -10.81 -42.39 -7.13
CA LEU A 66 -10.51 -40.98 -7.37
C LEU A 66 -9.67 -40.38 -6.22
N TYR A 67 -10.08 -40.56 -4.96
CA TYR A 67 -9.32 -40.09 -3.80
C TYR A 67 -7.88 -40.64 -3.75
N LEU A 68 -7.69 -41.91 -4.12
CA LEU A 68 -6.36 -42.53 -4.18
C LEU A 68 -5.56 -42.08 -5.41
N SER A 69 -6.21 -41.71 -6.52
CA SER A 69 -5.51 -41.14 -7.69
C SER A 69 -4.84 -39.80 -7.34
N LEU A 70 -5.55 -38.95 -6.57
CA LEU A 70 -5.07 -37.63 -6.14
C LEU A 70 -4.11 -37.70 -4.94
N ASN A 71 -4.19 -38.75 -4.11
CA ASN A 71 -3.36 -38.93 -2.92
C ASN A 71 -2.45 -40.16 -3.08
N ILE A 72 -1.36 -40.00 -3.84
CA ILE A 72 -0.42 -41.07 -4.20
C ILE A 72 0.19 -41.77 -2.97
N ASP A 73 0.39 -41.05 -1.87
CA ASP A 73 0.89 -41.60 -0.61
C ASP A 73 -0.16 -42.51 0.07
N ALA A 74 -1.44 -42.11 0.05
CA ALA A 74 -2.56 -42.93 0.47
C ALA A 74 -2.67 -44.19 -0.40
N LYS A 75 -2.58 -44.06 -1.72
CA LYS A 75 -2.57 -45.17 -2.68
C LYS A 75 -1.47 -46.17 -2.37
N ALA A 76 -0.25 -45.69 -2.17
CA ALA A 76 0.89 -46.54 -1.82
C ALA A 76 0.71 -47.23 -0.45
N ALA A 77 0.02 -46.62 0.52
CA ALA A 77 -0.31 -47.26 1.80
C ALA A 77 -1.39 -48.35 1.65
N VAL A 78 -2.41 -48.12 0.82
CA VAL A 78 -3.44 -49.11 0.48
C VAL A 78 -2.83 -50.29 -0.29
N GLU A 79 -1.97 -50.04 -1.27
CA GLU A 79 -1.25 -51.08 -2.02
C GLU A 79 -0.31 -51.94 -1.14
N ARG A 80 0.26 -51.36 -0.07
CA ARG A 80 1.03 -52.10 0.95
C ARG A 80 0.15 -52.86 1.94
N GLY A 81 -1.17 -52.66 1.92
CA GLY A 81 -2.11 -53.24 2.88
C GLY A 81 -1.99 -52.65 4.29
N GLU A 82 -1.54 -51.40 4.39
CA GLU A 82 -1.35 -50.69 5.66
C GLU A 82 -2.64 -50.00 6.15
N THR A 83 -3.55 -49.67 5.24
CA THR A 83 -4.85 -49.04 5.50
C THR A 83 -5.84 -49.24 4.34
N THR A 84 -7.07 -48.74 4.43
CA THR A 84 -8.01 -48.60 3.29
C THR A 84 -8.20 -47.13 2.89
N ALA A 85 -8.81 -46.85 1.73
CA ALA A 85 -9.07 -45.47 1.29
C ALA A 85 -9.91 -44.67 2.31
N LEU A 86 -11.00 -45.27 2.82
CA LEU A 86 -11.84 -44.66 3.85
C LEU A 86 -11.13 -44.52 5.20
N GLU A 87 -10.36 -45.54 5.62
CA GLU A 87 -9.61 -45.45 6.87
C GLU A 87 -8.53 -44.36 6.79
N HIS A 88 -7.84 -44.21 5.65
CA HIS A 88 -6.93 -43.10 5.41
C HIS A 88 -7.63 -41.75 5.44
N LEU A 89 -8.78 -41.60 4.77
CA LEU A 89 -9.58 -40.36 4.79
C LEU A 89 -9.91 -39.94 6.22
N PHE A 90 -10.55 -40.82 7.00
CA PHE A 90 -11.04 -40.50 8.34
C PHE A 90 -9.95 -40.40 9.42
N LEU A 91 -8.78 -41.02 9.22
CA LEU A 91 -7.69 -40.98 10.22
C LEU A 91 -6.57 -39.98 9.90
N VAL A 92 -6.42 -39.58 8.63
CA VAL A 92 -5.31 -38.74 8.12
C VAL A 92 -5.80 -37.66 7.15
N GLY A 93 -6.61 -38.02 6.15
CA GLY A 93 -6.98 -37.12 5.05
C GLY A 93 -7.74 -35.87 5.49
N ILE A 94 -8.71 -36.02 6.39
CA ILE A 94 -9.49 -34.91 6.97
C ILE A 94 -8.60 -34.03 7.86
N GLU A 95 -7.66 -34.59 8.62
CA GLU A 95 -6.73 -33.81 9.47
C GLU A 95 -5.67 -33.03 8.66
N GLN A 96 -5.52 -33.34 7.37
CA GLN A 96 -4.54 -32.73 6.47
C GLN A 96 -5.18 -31.93 5.32
N ASN A 97 -6.50 -31.64 5.38
CA ASN A 97 -7.25 -30.98 4.31
C ASN A 97 -6.95 -31.53 2.89
N ARG A 98 -6.77 -32.85 2.77
CA ARG A 98 -6.48 -33.48 1.45
C ARG A 98 -7.65 -33.30 0.50
N ILE A 99 -7.35 -33.10 -0.79
CA ILE A 99 -8.36 -33.09 -1.85
C ILE A 99 -9.12 -34.42 -1.85
N ILE A 100 -10.42 -34.35 -1.60
CA ILE A 100 -11.31 -35.50 -1.41
C ILE A 100 -12.01 -35.87 -2.72
N ASN A 101 -12.34 -34.85 -3.52
CA ASN A 101 -13.08 -34.92 -4.76
C ASN A 101 -12.70 -33.68 -5.60
N PRO A 102 -12.21 -33.82 -6.84
CA PRO A 102 -11.80 -32.69 -7.69
C PRO A 102 -13.00 -31.88 -8.24
N TYR A 103 -14.22 -32.42 -8.16
CA TYR A 103 -15.45 -31.74 -8.59
C TYR A 103 -16.02 -30.78 -7.53
N PHE A 104 -15.46 -30.80 -6.32
CA PHE A 104 -15.88 -29.96 -5.19
C PHE A 104 -14.76 -28.99 -4.82
N ASP A 105 -15.03 -27.70 -4.97
CA ASP A 105 -14.12 -26.65 -4.55
C ASP A 105 -14.62 -26.07 -3.21
N THR A 106 -13.73 -26.03 -2.21
CA THR A 106 -14.08 -25.56 -0.87
C THR A 106 -14.29 -24.06 -0.82
N THR A 107 -13.49 -23.28 -1.52
CA THR A 107 -13.57 -21.83 -1.57
C THR A 107 -14.86 -21.42 -2.28
N ILE A 108 -15.09 -21.96 -3.48
CA ILE A 108 -16.30 -21.69 -4.28
C ILE A 108 -17.56 -22.14 -3.55
N TYR A 109 -17.55 -23.28 -2.86
CA TYR A 109 -18.74 -23.74 -2.14
C TYR A 109 -19.12 -22.83 -0.97
N LEU A 110 -18.15 -22.19 -0.31
CA LEU A 110 -18.41 -21.23 0.76
C LEU A 110 -18.81 -19.85 0.22
N GLU A 111 -18.17 -19.39 -0.86
CA GLU A 111 -18.53 -18.19 -1.64
C GLU A 111 -20.01 -18.25 -2.08
N LEU A 112 -20.41 -19.35 -2.71
CA LEU A 112 -21.77 -19.54 -3.25
C LEU A 112 -22.81 -19.93 -2.19
N ASN A 113 -22.41 -20.20 -0.94
CA ASN A 113 -23.33 -20.57 0.14
C ASN A 113 -22.95 -19.89 1.48
N PRO A 114 -23.22 -18.58 1.64
CA PRO A 114 -22.83 -17.82 2.84
C PRO A 114 -23.43 -18.35 4.16
N ASP A 115 -24.60 -18.99 4.11
CA ASP A 115 -25.20 -19.65 5.28
C ASP A 115 -24.39 -20.88 5.72
N VAL A 116 -23.76 -21.57 4.77
CA VAL A 116 -22.84 -22.67 5.03
C VAL A 116 -21.51 -22.13 5.54
N ALA A 117 -21.01 -21.03 4.98
CA ALA A 117 -19.83 -20.32 5.51
C ALA A 117 -20.03 -19.93 6.98
N ALA A 118 -21.21 -19.41 7.35
CA ALA A 118 -21.55 -19.11 8.73
C ALA A 118 -21.55 -20.37 9.64
N SER A 119 -22.13 -21.50 9.22
CA SER A 119 -22.07 -22.76 9.98
C SER A 119 -20.67 -23.40 10.02
N VAL A 120 -19.79 -23.10 9.07
CA VAL A 120 -18.37 -23.51 9.11
C VAL A 120 -17.57 -22.63 10.07
N ALA A 121 -17.74 -21.30 10.00
CA ALA A 121 -17.11 -20.34 10.91
C ALA A 121 -17.56 -20.54 12.38
N ALA A 122 -18.83 -20.87 12.62
CA ALA A 122 -19.34 -21.29 13.92
C ALA A 122 -18.80 -22.66 14.40
N GLY A 123 -17.97 -23.33 13.60
CA GLY A 123 -17.43 -24.66 13.87
C GLY A 123 -18.50 -25.75 13.92
N GLU A 124 -19.72 -25.50 13.44
CA GLU A 124 -20.85 -26.42 13.49
C GLU A 124 -20.72 -27.56 12.46
N THR A 125 -20.11 -27.28 11.31
CA THR A 125 -19.81 -28.23 10.23
C THR A 125 -18.47 -27.89 9.54
N THR A 126 -18.10 -28.61 8.48
CA THR A 126 -17.07 -28.19 7.51
C THR A 126 -17.71 -28.06 6.12
N ALA A 127 -17.07 -27.36 5.18
CA ALA A 127 -17.60 -27.13 3.84
C ALA A 127 -18.03 -28.45 3.15
N PHE A 128 -17.09 -29.40 3.02
CA PHE A 128 -17.38 -30.71 2.43
C PHE A 128 -18.35 -31.52 3.30
N ALA A 129 -18.29 -31.44 4.64
CA ALA A 129 -19.25 -32.16 5.48
C ALA A 129 -20.68 -31.64 5.26
N HIS A 130 -20.88 -30.32 5.13
CA HIS A 130 -22.19 -29.75 4.76
C HIS A 130 -22.63 -30.19 3.38
N PHE A 131 -21.74 -30.10 2.38
CA PHE A 131 -22.02 -30.56 1.01
C PHE A 131 -22.46 -32.03 0.95
N ALA A 132 -21.68 -32.93 1.54
CA ALA A 132 -21.92 -34.36 1.54
C ALA A 132 -23.15 -34.80 2.36
N SER A 133 -23.55 -34.02 3.38
CA SER A 133 -24.66 -34.36 4.27
C SER A 133 -25.98 -33.68 3.90
N THR A 134 -25.93 -32.46 3.36
CA THR A 134 -27.09 -31.57 3.14
C THR A 134 -27.06 -30.91 1.76
N GLY A 135 -25.94 -30.31 1.35
CA GLY A 135 -25.84 -29.50 0.12
C GLY A 135 -26.27 -30.23 -1.15
N ILE A 136 -25.94 -31.52 -1.27
CA ILE A 136 -26.38 -32.40 -2.37
C ILE A 136 -27.89 -32.61 -2.43
N GLN A 137 -28.61 -32.49 -1.32
CA GLN A 137 -30.08 -32.57 -1.28
C GLN A 137 -30.75 -31.21 -1.51
N GLU A 138 -30.05 -30.12 -1.18
CA GLU A 138 -30.51 -28.74 -1.36
C GLU A 138 -30.18 -28.15 -2.75
N ASN A 139 -29.55 -28.93 -3.65
CA ASN A 139 -29.03 -28.44 -4.94
C ASN A 139 -28.07 -27.25 -4.81
N ARG A 140 -27.28 -27.17 -3.73
CA ARG A 140 -26.31 -26.08 -3.56
C ARG A 140 -25.24 -26.12 -4.64
N SER A 141 -24.97 -24.98 -5.27
CA SER A 141 -23.86 -24.80 -6.21
C SER A 141 -22.53 -25.11 -5.52
N PHE A 142 -21.73 -26.02 -6.10
CA PHE A 142 -20.59 -26.65 -5.43
C PHE A 142 -19.25 -26.58 -6.17
N SER A 143 -19.27 -26.09 -7.39
CA SER A 143 -18.11 -25.65 -8.16
C SER A 143 -18.59 -24.81 -9.34
N ARG A 144 -17.70 -24.01 -9.94
CA ARG A 144 -17.99 -23.26 -11.18
C ARG A 144 -18.17 -24.17 -12.41
N PHE A 145 -18.03 -25.49 -12.25
CA PHE A 145 -18.17 -26.49 -13.31
C PHE A 145 -19.54 -27.21 -13.32
N PHE A 146 -20.35 -27.08 -12.27
CA PHE A 146 -21.72 -27.64 -12.27
C PHE A 146 -22.75 -26.52 -12.28
N ASP A 147 -23.42 -26.35 -13.41
CA ASP A 147 -24.53 -25.42 -13.59
C ASP A 147 -25.85 -26.18 -13.37
N LEU A 148 -26.52 -25.85 -12.26
CA LEU A 148 -27.79 -26.45 -11.86
C LEU A 148 -28.90 -26.21 -12.89
N GLU A 149 -28.98 -25.00 -13.44
CA GLU A 149 -30.06 -24.60 -14.35
C GLU A 149 -29.86 -25.23 -15.72
N PHE A 150 -28.62 -25.19 -16.25
CA PHE A 150 -28.26 -25.91 -17.46
C PHE A 150 -28.55 -27.40 -17.32
N TYR A 151 -28.01 -28.05 -16.27
CA TYR A 151 -28.12 -29.50 -16.09
C TYR A 151 -29.59 -29.95 -16.01
N LEU A 152 -30.46 -29.16 -15.37
CA LEU A 152 -31.90 -29.40 -15.36
C LEU A 152 -32.59 -29.13 -16.71
N SER A 153 -32.17 -28.08 -17.43
CA SER A 153 -32.75 -27.71 -18.72
C SER A 153 -32.48 -28.77 -19.80
N ASP A 154 -31.27 -29.33 -19.83
CA ASP A 154 -30.87 -30.36 -20.79
C ASP A 154 -31.43 -31.74 -20.39
N ASN A 155 -31.40 -32.06 -19.09
CA ASN A 155 -31.83 -33.35 -18.56
C ASN A 155 -33.29 -33.32 -18.08
N SER A 156 -34.22 -33.15 -19.03
CA SER A 156 -35.66 -33.03 -18.76
C SER A 156 -36.31 -34.18 -17.96
N ASP A 157 -35.72 -35.37 -17.98
CA ASP A 157 -36.12 -36.51 -17.14
C ASP A 157 -35.70 -36.33 -15.67
N VAL A 158 -34.52 -35.75 -15.45
CA VAL A 158 -34.02 -35.34 -14.12
C VAL A 158 -34.84 -34.19 -13.57
N ALA A 159 -35.11 -33.14 -14.38
CA ALA A 159 -36.03 -32.07 -13.98
C ALA A 159 -37.42 -32.59 -13.61
N THR A 160 -37.95 -33.53 -14.37
CA THR A 160 -39.23 -34.20 -14.05
C THR A 160 -39.17 -35.00 -12.74
N ALA A 161 -38.02 -35.58 -12.38
CA ALA A 161 -37.83 -36.28 -11.11
C ALA A 161 -37.69 -35.30 -9.93
N VAL A 162 -36.97 -34.19 -10.13
CA VAL A 162 -36.81 -33.09 -9.16
C VAL A 162 -38.16 -32.41 -8.87
N ASP A 163 -38.95 -32.10 -9.89
CA ASP A 163 -40.33 -31.57 -9.77
C ASP A 163 -41.27 -32.46 -8.94
N ARG A 164 -41.01 -33.77 -8.92
CA ARG A 164 -41.78 -34.75 -8.14
C ARG A 164 -41.20 -34.99 -6.74
N GLY A 165 -40.05 -34.41 -6.42
CA GLY A 165 -39.29 -34.71 -5.20
C GLY A 165 -38.77 -36.15 -5.16
N GLU A 166 -38.51 -36.76 -6.32
CA GLU A 166 -37.98 -38.13 -6.45
C GLU A 166 -36.45 -38.17 -6.27
N THR A 167 -35.74 -37.08 -6.56
CA THR A 167 -34.30 -36.88 -6.31
C THR A 167 -33.96 -35.37 -6.35
N ALA A 168 -32.75 -34.99 -5.94
CA ALA A 168 -32.17 -33.67 -6.23
C ALA A 168 -31.32 -33.72 -7.53
N ALA A 169 -31.10 -32.59 -8.20
CA ALA A 169 -30.33 -32.52 -9.45
C ALA A 169 -28.84 -32.87 -9.22
N THR A 170 -28.25 -32.27 -8.17
CA THR A 170 -26.88 -32.58 -7.74
C THR A 170 -26.77 -34.02 -7.23
N GLU A 171 -27.81 -34.54 -6.55
CA GLU A 171 -27.89 -35.96 -6.18
C GLU A 171 -27.89 -36.87 -7.42
N HIS A 172 -28.69 -36.54 -8.45
CA HIS A 172 -28.72 -37.29 -9.70
C HIS A 172 -27.36 -37.28 -10.39
N PHE A 173 -26.67 -36.13 -10.43
CA PHE A 173 -25.35 -36.01 -11.05
C PHE A 173 -24.32 -36.96 -10.42
N PHE A 174 -24.16 -36.95 -9.09
CA PHE A 174 -23.21 -37.86 -8.40
C PHE A 174 -23.68 -39.33 -8.28
N ALA A 175 -24.98 -39.60 -8.43
CA ALA A 175 -25.51 -40.95 -8.38
C ALA A 175 -25.49 -41.65 -9.75
N PHE A 176 -25.76 -40.90 -10.83
CA PHE A 176 -25.99 -41.41 -12.18
C PHE A 176 -25.35 -40.53 -13.25
N GLY A 177 -25.60 -39.22 -13.26
CA GLY A 177 -25.29 -38.32 -14.38
C GLY A 177 -23.82 -38.35 -14.83
N PHE A 178 -22.87 -38.38 -13.89
CA PHE A 178 -21.45 -38.52 -14.21
C PHE A 178 -21.11 -39.83 -14.93
N GLN A 179 -21.73 -40.95 -14.52
CA GLN A 179 -21.54 -42.27 -15.17
C GLN A 179 -22.36 -42.42 -16.46
N GLU A 180 -23.43 -41.65 -16.60
CA GLU A 180 -24.27 -41.55 -17.81
C GLU A 180 -23.68 -40.56 -18.84
N ASP A 181 -22.51 -39.97 -18.57
CA ASP A 181 -21.83 -38.99 -19.43
C ASP A 181 -22.68 -37.73 -19.72
N ARG A 182 -23.57 -37.36 -18.78
CA ARG A 182 -24.45 -36.18 -18.89
C ARG A 182 -23.67 -34.90 -18.63
N GLU A 183 -23.83 -33.93 -19.53
CA GLU A 183 -23.09 -32.67 -19.54
C GLU A 183 -23.49 -31.81 -18.32
N PRO A 184 -22.55 -31.41 -17.44
CA PRO A 184 -22.86 -30.71 -16.18
C PRO A 184 -22.93 -29.18 -16.30
N ASN A 185 -22.55 -28.63 -17.45
CA ASN A 185 -22.59 -27.20 -17.77
C ASN A 185 -22.66 -27.02 -19.28
N ALA A 186 -23.09 -25.85 -19.73
CA ALA A 186 -23.23 -25.52 -21.15
C ALA A 186 -21.91 -25.48 -21.94
N LEU A 187 -20.76 -25.49 -21.26
CA LEU A 187 -19.46 -25.41 -21.91
C LEU A 187 -18.98 -26.78 -22.38
N PHE A 188 -19.12 -27.86 -21.61
CA PHE A 188 -18.57 -29.17 -21.98
C PHE A 188 -19.41 -29.89 -23.05
N ASP A 189 -18.80 -30.20 -24.21
CA ASP A 189 -19.44 -30.97 -25.29
C ASP A 189 -18.72 -32.32 -25.46
N ALA A 190 -19.38 -33.39 -24.99
CA ALA A 190 -18.87 -34.76 -25.06
C ALA A 190 -18.69 -35.24 -26.51
N THR A 191 -19.57 -34.81 -27.42
CA THR A 191 -19.51 -35.19 -28.84
C THR A 191 -18.32 -34.55 -29.53
N TYR A 192 -18.03 -33.28 -29.26
CA TYR A 192 -16.83 -32.61 -29.74
C TYR A 192 -15.57 -33.23 -29.14
N TYR A 193 -15.52 -33.43 -27.82
CA TYR A 193 -14.35 -33.98 -27.13
C TYR A 193 -13.94 -35.36 -27.69
N LEU A 194 -14.90 -36.28 -27.87
CA LEU A 194 -14.63 -37.58 -28.51
C LEU A 194 -14.28 -37.44 -30.00
N ASN A 195 -14.83 -36.44 -30.70
CA ASN A 195 -14.49 -36.19 -32.10
C ASN A 195 -13.07 -35.66 -32.28
N ALA A 196 -12.60 -34.79 -31.39
CA ALA A 196 -11.24 -34.26 -31.34
C ALA A 196 -10.20 -35.30 -30.86
N ASN A 197 -10.62 -36.28 -30.04
CA ASN A 197 -9.74 -37.27 -29.42
C ASN A 197 -10.10 -38.72 -29.83
N PRO A 198 -9.61 -39.23 -30.97
CA PRO A 198 -9.95 -40.57 -31.46
C PRO A 198 -9.48 -41.72 -30.57
N ASP A 199 -8.39 -41.52 -29.83
CA ASP A 199 -7.87 -42.44 -28.82
C ASP A 199 -8.81 -42.58 -27.62
N VAL A 200 -9.33 -41.45 -27.12
CA VAL A 200 -10.37 -41.43 -26.08
C VAL A 200 -11.64 -42.08 -26.60
N ARG A 201 -12.04 -41.80 -27.84
CA ARG A 201 -13.20 -42.45 -28.47
C ARG A 201 -13.03 -43.97 -28.58
N GLU A 202 -11.84 -44.46 -28.91
CA GLU A 202 -11.56 -45.90 -28.92
C GLU A 202 -11.66 -46.50 -27.51
N ALA A 203 -11.15 -45.81 -26.48
CA ALA A 203 -11.30 -46.22 -25.08
C ALA A 203 -12.78 -46.24 -24.63
N VAL A 204 -13.58 -45.23 -25.01
CA VAL A 204 -15.03 -45.17 -24.74
C VAL A 204 -15.79 -46.26 -25.50
N GLU A 205 -15.49 -46.49 -26.77
CA GLU A 205 -16.08 -47.58 -27.57
C GLU A 205 -15.73 -48.98 -27.04
N ASN A 206 -14.55 -49.14 -26.44
CA ASN A 206 -14.12 -50.36 -25.74
C ASN A 206 -14.74 -50.49 -24.32
N GLY A 207 -15.38 -49.43 -23.80
CA GLY A 207 -15.96 -49.40 -22.45
C GLY A 207 -14.93 -49.26 -21.32
N GLU A 208 -13.80 -48.61 -21.61
CA GLU A 208 -12.68 -48.41 -20.68
C GLU A 208 -12.78 -47.08 -19.90
N THR A 209 -13.52 -46.09 -20.41
CA THR A 209 -13.78 -44.77 -19.79
C THR A 209 -15.04 -44.12 -20.40
N THR A 210 -15.39 -42.88 -19.99
CA THR A 210 -16.38 -42.00 -20.64
C THR A 210 -15.72 -40.71 -21.17
N ALA A 211 -16.43 -39.86 -21.91
CA ALA A 211 -15.89 -38.59 -22.41
C ALA A 211 -15.55 -37.65 -21.24
N LEU A 212 -16.52 -37.44 -20.35
CA LEU A 212 -16.40 -36.59 -19.17
C LEU A 212 -15.33 -37.15 -18.21
N GLN A 213 -15.34 -38.47 -17.97
CA GLN A 213 -14.37 -39.11 -17.09
C GLN A 213 -12.93 -38.96 -17.62
N HIS A 214 -12.66 -39.26 -18.90
CA HIS A 214 -11.31 -39.05 -19.45
C HIS A 214 -10.90 -37.58 -19.44
N TYR A 215 -11.83 -36.65 -19.69
CA TYR A 215 -11.50 -35.22 -19.64
C TYR A 215 -10.96 -34.82 -18.26
N PHE A 216 -11.56 -35.33 -17.18
CA PHE A 216 -11.08 -35.05 -15.82
C PHE A 216 -9.85 -35.85 -15.40
N ASP A 217 -9.82 -37.15 -15.68
CA ASP A 217 -8.71 -38.02 -15.25
C ASP A 217 -7.40 -37.66 -15.98
N PHE A 218 -7.48 -37.14 -17.22
CA PHE A 218 -6.31 -36.87 -18.07
C PHE A 218 -6.43 -35.61 -18.93
N GLY A 219 -7.60 -35.33 -19.53
CA GLY A 219 -7.77 -34.29 -20.55
C GLY A 219 -7.44 -32.87 -20.11
N ILE A 220 -7.69 -32.52 -18.83
CA ILE A 220 -7.25 -31.25 -18.23
C ILE A 220 -5.72 -31.15 -18.19
N SER A 221 -5.03 -32.22 -17.75
CA SER A 221 -3.55 -32.24 -17.69
C SER A 221 -2.86 -32.47 -19.04
N GLU A 222 -3.61 -32.94 -20.05
CA GLU A 222 -3.15 -33.17 -21.42
C GLU A 222 -3.61 -32.03 -22.38
N ASN A 223 -4.14 -30.92 -21.84
CA ASN A 223 -4.66 -29.73 -22.56
C ASN A 223 -5.62 -30.06 -23.73
N ARG A 224 -6.48 -31.08 -23.56
CA ARG A 224 -7.39 -31.55 -24.61
C ARG A 224 -8.66 -30.68 -24.68
N SER A 225 -8.85 -30.01 -25.81
CA SER A 225 -10.03 -29.15 -26.07
C SER A 225 -11.36 -29.91 -25.95
N PHE A 226 -12.27 -29.40 -25.12
CA PHE A 226 -13.46 -30.10 -24.63
C PHE A 226 -14.79 -29.52 -25.10
N THR A 227 -14.78 -28.57 -26.05
CA THR A 227 -16.01 -27.94 -26.52
C THR A 227 -16.00 -27.40 -27.94
N HIS A 228 -17.13 -27.56 -28.64
CA HIS A 228 -17.33 -26.90 -29.93
C HIS A 228 -17.49 -25.39 -29.78
N TYR A 229 -17.80 -24.86 -28.59
CA TYR A 229 -17.84 -23.41 -28.37
C TYR A 229 -16.45 -22.80 -28.63
N PHE A 230 -15.35 -23.45 -28.24
CA PHE A 230 -14.00 -23.04 -28.67
C PHE A 230 -13.82 -23.12 -30.20
N SER A 231 -14.52 -24.00 -30.93
CA SER A 231 -14.48 -24.08 -32.41
C SER A 231 -15.44 -23.12 -33.14
N ALA A 232 -16.30 -22.42 -32.41
CA ALA A 232 -17.20 -21.37 -32.93
C ALA A 232 -16.74 -19.96 -32.51
N PHE A 233 -16.18 -19.86 -31.30
CA PHE A 233 -15.37 -18.76 -30.79
C PHE A 233 -14.09 -18.62 -31.64
N LEU A 234 -13.46 -19.75 -31.98
CA LEU A 234 -12.42 -19.86 -33.01
C LEU A 234 -12.96 -20.69 -34.18
N ASP A 235 -13.71 -20.03 -35.08
CA ASP A 235 -13.54 -20.39 -36.49
C ASP A 235 -12.04 -20.19 -36.75
N ARG A 236 -11.31 -21.30 -36.88
CA ARG A 236 -9.85 -21.25 -36.98
C ARG A 236 -9.43 -20.39 -38.16
N SER A 237 -10.24 -20.24 -39.21
CA SER A 237 -9.97 -19.33 -40.31
C SER A 237 -10.22 -17.84 -39.98
N ALA A 238 -11.17 -17.52 -39.10
CA ALA A 238 -11.42 -16.14 -38.64
C ALA A 238 -10.38 -15.68 -37.60
N PHE A 239 -10.04 -16.55 -36.64
CA PHE A 239 -8.95 -16.30 -35.70
C PHE A 239 -7.62 -16.22 -36.42
N GLN A 240 -7.33 -17.14 -37.35
CA GLN A 240 -6.13 -17.09 -38.18
C GLN A 240 -6.11 -15.86 -39.08
N THR A 241 -7.24 -15.40 -39.63
CA THR A 241 -7.27 -14.15 -40.41
C THR A 241 -6.94 -12.94 -39.54
N LEU A 242 -7.48 -12.84 -38.31
CA LEU A 242 -7.19 -11.75 -37.37
C LEU A 242 -5.73 -11.81 -36.86
N PHE A 243 -5.26 -13.00 -36.50
CA PHE A 243 -3.89 -13.25 -36.03
C PHE A 243 -2.87 -12.91 -37.13
N GLU A 244 -3.09 -13.40 -38.37
CA GLU A 244 -2.23 -13.11 -39.52
C GLU A 244 -2.37 -11.68 -40.08
N SER A 245 -3.40 -10.91 -39.70
CA SER A 245 -3.58 -9.53 -40.16
C SER A 245 -3.12 -8.45 -39.18
N GLU A 246 -3.06 -8.75 -37.87
CA GLU A 246 -2.80 -7.76 -36.82
C GLU A 246 -1.68 -8.14 -35.82
N VAL A 247 -1.22 -9.40 -35.78
CA VAL A 247 -0.22 -9.85 -34.79
C VAL A 247 1.15 -10.01 -35.45
N GLY A 248 1.97 -8.95 -35.40
CA GLY A 248 3.33 -8.97 -35.95
C GLY A 248 4.23 -10.01 -35.27
N THR A 249 4.28 -9.99 -33.94
CA THR A 249 5.03 -10.95 -33.09
C THR A 249 4.55 -10.86 -31.64
N VAL A 250 4.14 -11.99 -31.03
CA VAL A 250 4.00 -12.12 -29.56
C VAL A 250 4.68 -13.43 -29.13
N GLY A 251 5.95 -13.32 -28.72
CA GLY A 251 6.78 -14.46 -28.29
C GLY A 251 7.09 -15.50 -29.38
N ASP A 252 7.56 -16.69 -28.95
CA ASP A 252 7.96 -17.84 -29.79
C ASP A 252 6.81 -18.53 -30.56
N VAL A 253 5.68 -17.83 -30.78
CA VAL A 253 4.47 -18.39 -31.39
C VAL A 253 4.39 -18.01 -32.87
N GLU A 254 5.08 -18.79 -33.72
CA GLU A 254 5.10 -18.54 -35.18
C GLU A 254 3.75 -18.77 -35.87
N GLN A 255 2.84 -19.58 -35.31
CA GLN A 255 1.54 -19.88 -35.92
C GLN A 255 0.39 -19.96 -34.91
N SER A 256 -0.80 -19.53 -35.32
CA SER A 256 -2.06 -19.67 -34.57
C SER A 256 -2.49 -21.13 -34.33
N SER A 257 -1.69 -22.11 -34.78
CA SER A 257 -1.84 -23.53 -34.46
C SER A 257 -1.25 -23.92 -33.12
N ASP A 258 -0.35 -23.11 -32.60
CA ASP A 258 0.58 -23.47 -31.52
C ASP A 258 0.12 -22.94 -30.15
N LEU A 259 -0.88 -22.06 -30.16
CA LEU A 259 -1.65 -21.61 -28.99
C LEU A 259 -2.74 -22.64 -28.63
N ASP A 260 -2.79 -23.06 -27.37
CA ASP A 260 -3.89 -23.85 -26.84
C ASP A 260 -5.15 -23.02 -26.53
N SER A 261 -6.25 -23.66 -26.12
CA SER A 261 -7.52 -22.96 -25.91
C SER A 261 -7.50 -21.94 -24.74
N ALA A 262 -6.68 -22.15 -23.71
CA ALA A 262 -6.49 -21.19 -22.63
C ALA A 262 -5.53 -20.07 -23.06
N GLN A 263 -4.47 -20.41 -23.80
CA GLN A 263 -3.54 -19.42 -24.39
C GLN A 263 -4.21 -18.52 -25.42
N VAL A 264 -5.14 -19.02 -26.24
CA VAL A 264 -5.94 -18.17 -27.13
C VAL A 264 -6.93 -17.30 -26.35
N LEU A 265 -7.52 -17.82 -25.26
CA LEU A 265 -8.35 -16.99 -24.39
C LEU A 265 -7.53 -15.87 -23.76
N ASN A 266 -6.33 -16.18 -23.25
CA ASN A 266 -5.37 -15.20 -22.75
C ASN A 266 -4.98 -14.20 -23.86
N VAL A 267 -4.57 -14.62 -25.06
CA VAL A 267 -4.26 -13.68 -26.16
C VAL A 267 -5.46 -12.77 -26.50
N LEU A 268 -6.70 -13.25 -26.35
CA LEU A 268 -7.91 -12.44 -26.53
C LEU A 268 -8.33 -11.60 -25.30
N SER A 269 -7.73 -11.82 -24.12
CA SER A 269 -7.98 -11.07 -22.87
C SER A 269 -6.77 -10.30 -22.35
N SER A 270 -5.58 -10.50 -22.92
CA SER A 270 -4.28 -9.97 -22.48
C SER A 270 -3.33 -9.65 -23.64
N GLY A 271 -3.75 -9.87 -24.90
CA GLY A 271 -2.91 -9.67 -26.10
C GLY A 271 -3.44 -8.62 -27.08
N PHE A 272 -4.67 -8.14 -26.89
CA PHE A 272 -5.17 -6.95 -27.58
C PHE A 272 -5.92 -6.09 -26.58
N ASP A 273 -5.41 -4.89 -26.38
CA ASP A 273 -5.95 -3.89 -25.48
C ASP A 273 -7.16 -3.20 -26.15
N ARG A 274 -8.21 -4.00 -26.36
CA ARG A 274 -9.44 -3.68 -27.09
C ARG A 274 -10.53 -3.29 -26.12
N ALA A 275 -10.94 -2.03 -26.19
CA ALA A 275 -11.90 -1.46 -25.26
C ALA A 275 -13.28 -2.11 -25.43
N ILE A 276 -13.92 -2.42 -24.29
CA ILE A 276 -15.35 -2.70 -24.18
C ILE A 276 -15.91 -1.80 -23.08
N ASP A 277 -16.94 -1.04 -23.43
CA ASP A 277 -17.76 -0.31 -22.47
C ASP A 277 -18.93 -1.23 -22.09
N PHE A 278 -18.80 -1.93 -20.96
CA PHE A 278 -19.76 -2.95 -20.56
C PHE A 278 -21.17 -2.40 -20.35
N ASP A 279 -21.30 -1.17 -19.84
CA ASP A 279 -22.59 -0.59 -19.52
C ASP A 279 -23.26 0.04 -20.73
N TYR A 280 -22.48 0.64 -21.65
CA TYR A 280 -22.93 0.91 -23.01
C TYR A 280 -23.44 -0.37 -23.70
N TYR A 281 -22.69 -1.47 -23.61
CA TYR A 281 -23.08 -2.74 -24.25
C TYR A 281 -24.35 -3.33 -23.61
N ARG A 282 -24.50 -3.25 -22.28
CA ARG A 282 -25.74 -3.61 -21.57
C ARG A 282 -26.92 -2.75 -22.00
N ILE A 283 -26.75 -1.44 -22.13
CA ILE A 283 -27.85 -0.50 -22.40
C ILE A 283 -28.24 -0.50 -23.88
N VAL A 284 -27.29 -0.38 -24.79
CA VAL A 284 -27.52 -0.22 -26.24
C VAL A 284 -27.70 -1.57 -26.94
N HIS A 285 -27.12 -2.66 -26.41
CA HIS A 285 -27.19 -3.99 -27.02
C HIS A 285 -27.96 -5.03 -26.16
N ALA A 286 -28.70 -4.60 -25.13
CA ALA A 286 -29.59 -5.42 -24.29
C ALA A 286 -30.34 -6.51 -25.06
N ALA A 287 -31.16 -6.12 -26.03
CA ALA A 287 -32.02 -7.06 -26.75
C ALA A 287 -31.26 -8.09 -27.61
N ALA A 288 -30.01 -7.79 -28.01
CA ALA A 288 -29.14 -8.71 -28.74
C ALA A 288 -28.52 -9.73 -27.78
N LEU A 289 -28.05 -9.26 -26.61
CA LEU A 289 -27.57 -10.10 -25.51
C LEU A 289 -28.66 -11.04 -24.99
N GLU A 290 -29.84 -10.51 -24.63
CA GLU A 290 -30.99 -11.29 -24.14
C GLU A 290 -31.46 -12.31 -25.19
N SER A 291 -31.47 -11.95 -26.47
CA SER A 291 -31.84 -12.87 -27.55
C SER A 291 -30.79 -13.96 -27.82
N PHE A 292 -29.53 -13.76 -27.40
CA PHE A 292 -28.46 -14.73 -27.57
C PHE A 292 -28.34 -15.68 -26.36
N PHE A 293 -28.31 -15.12 -25.16
CA PHE A 293 -28.14 -15.88 -23.91
C PHE A 293 -29.47 -16.43 -23.35
N GLY A 294 -30.62 -15.86 -23.72
CA GLY A 294 -31.93 -16.32 -23.26
C GLY A 294 -32.30 -15.93 -21.82
N ILE A 295 -31.47 -15.15 -21.15
CA ILE A 295 -31.65 -14.61 -19.79
C ILE A 295 -31.65 -13.07 -19.82
N SER A 296 -32.01 -12.41 -18.71
CA SER A 296 -32.07 -10.94 -18.62
C SER A 296 -30.70 -10.31 -18.81
N VAL A 297 -30.60 -9.13 -19.41
CA VAL A 297 -29.32 -8.42 -19.52
C VAL A 297 -28.70 -8.09 -18.14
N SER A 298 -29.54 -7.95 -17.12
CA SER A 298 -29.12 -7.75 -15.72
C SER A 298 -28.52 -8.99 -15.05
N GLU A 299 -28.68 -10.17 -15.66
CA GLU A 299 -28.17 -11.46 -15.15
C GLU A 299 -26.85 -11.85 -15.85
N LEU A 300 -26.35 -11.01 -16.78
CA LEU A 300 -25.13 -11.27 -17.55
C LEU A 300 -23.87 -10.69 -16.90
N SER A 301 -22.91 -11.58 -16.66
CA SER A 301 -21.55 -11.22 -16.25
C SER A 301 -20.80 -10.42 -17.32
N ASN A 302 -19.82 -9.60 -16.91
CA ASN A 302 -18.93 -8.89 -17.85
C ASN A 302 -18.26 -9.87 -18.82
N ASN A 303 -17.84 -11.05 -18.36
CA ASN A 303 -17.20 -12.07 -19.19
C ASN A 303 -18.14 -12.61 -20.30
N GLN A 304 -19.43 -12.85 -20.00
CA GLN A 304 -20.41 -13.23 -21.04
C GLN A 304 -20.58 -12.12 -22.09
N ILE A 305 -20.63 -10.85 -21.65
CA ILE A 305 -20.75 -9.70 -22.56
C ILE A 305 -19.47 -9.54 -23.41
N GLN A 306 -18.29 -9.66 -22.82
CA GLN A 306 -16.99 -9.66 -23.51
C GLN A 306 -16.90 -10.76 -24.57
N THR A 307 -17.25 -11.99 -24.17
CA THR A 307 -17.33 -13.18 -25.03
C THR A 307 -18.24 -12.93 -26.23
N TYR A 308 -19.43 -12.36 -26.01
CA TYR A 308 -20.38 -12.03 -27.07
C TYR A 308 -19.88 -10.91 -27.97
N ALA A 309 -19.38 -9.81 -27.39
CA ALA A 309 -18.90 -8.63 -28.11
C ALA A 309 -17.76 -8.97 -29.09
N PHE A 310 -16.79 -9.79 -28.66
CA PHE A 310 -15.70 -10.22 -29.53
C PHE A 310 -16.08 -11.30 -30.56
N THR A 311 -17.24 -11.96 -30.42
CA THR A 311 -17.69 -13.02 -31.35
C THR A 311 -18.93 -12.64 -32.14
N GLU A 312 -20.13 -13.02 -31.68
CA GLU A 312 -21.39 -12.82 -32.41
C GLU A 312 -21.77 -11.34 -32.51
N GLY A 313 -21.42 -10.52 -31.52
CA GLY A 313 -21.56 -9.06 -31.58
C GLY A 313 -20.72 -8.45 -32.70
N SER A 314 -19.43 -8.78 -32.75
CA SER A 314 -18.51 -8.42 -33.85
C SER A 314 -19.01 -8.91 -35.21
N ARG A 315 -19.46 -10.17 -35.32
CA ARG A 315 -20.07 -10.73 -36.54
C ARG A 315 -21.35 -10.02 -36.98
N ALA A 316 -22.13 -9.50 -36.03
CA ALA A 316 -23.31 -8.69 -36.27
C ALA A 316 -23.00 -7.20 -36.54
N GLY A 317 -21.75 -6.76 -36.37
CA GLY A 317 -21.32 -5.37 -36.54
C GLY A 317 -21.78 -4.45 -35.40
N LEU A 318 -21.91 -4.98 -34.18
CA LEU A 318 -22.23 -4.19 -32.98
C LEU A 318 -20.99 -3.44 -32.48
N ALA A 319 -21.19 -2.23 -31.96
CA ALA A 319 -20.11 -1.42 -31.41
C ALA A 319 -19.71 -1.96 -30.02
N ARG A 320 -18.41 -1.99 -29.73
CA ARG A 320 -17.89 -2.42 -28.42
C ARG A 320 -17.94 -1.32 -27.36
N THR A 321 -17.94 -0.07 -27.80
CA THR A 321 -17.74 1.13 -27.00
C THR A 321 -18.73 2.21 -27.39
N SER A 322 -18.99 3.12 -26.44
CA SER A 322 -19.71 4.38 -26.63
C SER A 322 -18.99 5.38 -27.55
N ILE A 323 -17.72 5.12 -27.88
CA ILE A 323 -16.87 5.92 -28.79
C ILE A 323 -16.44 5.05 -29.99
N ASP A 324 -16.56 5.57 -31.22
CA ASP A 324 -16.00 5.00 -32.45
C ASP A 324 -14.48 5.27 -32.53
N LEU A 325 -13.71 4.44 -31.81
CA LEU A 325 -12.26 4.53 -31.72
C LEU A 325 -11.57 4.29 -33.08
N GLN A 326 -12.16 3.47 -33.95
CA GLN A 326 -11.64 3.22 -35.30
C GLN A 326 -11.85 4.44 -36.21
N GLY A 327 -13.03 5.07 -36.18
CA GLY A 327 -13.28 6.33 -36.87
C GLY A 327 -12.39 7.46 -36.36
N TYR A 328 -12.25 7.56 -35.04
CA TYR A 328 -11.45 8.61 -34.39
C TYR A 328 -9.96 8.50 -34.75
N SER A 329 -9.38 7.30 -34.64
CA SER A 329 -7.98 7.03 -34.99
C SER A 329 -7.65 7.30 -36.45
N VAL A 330 -8.57 6.98 -37.38
CA VAL A 330 -8.42 7.31 -38.80
C VAL A 330 -8.51 8.82 -39.06
N GLN A 331 -9.34 9.58 -38.32
CA GLN A 331 -9.46 11.03 -38.53
C GLN A 331 -8.29 11.82 -37.92
N TYR A 332 -7.80 11.41 -36.74
CA TYR A 332 -6.77 12.12 -35.98
C TYR A 332 -5.44 11.37 -35.95
N SER A 333 -5.16 10.59 -37.00
CA SER A 333 -4.02 9.68 -37.03
C SER A 333 -2.70 10.39 -36.78
N SER A 334 -2.49 11.57 -37.39
CA SER A 334 -1.28 12.37 -37.23
C SER A 334 -1.07 12.92 -35.81
N GLN A 335 -2.15 13.19 -35.07
CA GLN A 335 -2.08 13.67 -33.70
C GLN A 335 -1.75 12.51 -32.76
N LEU A 336 -2.44 11.38 -32.91
CA LEU A 336 -2.20 10.15 -32.16
C LEU A 336 -0.77 9.63 -32.34
N THR A 337 -0.29 9.51 -33.59
CA THR A 337 1.09 9.10 -33.89
C THR A 337 2.12 10.08 -33.32
N SER A 338 1.82 11.39 -33.34
CA SER A 338 2.75 12.40 -32.82
C SER A 338 2.76 12.49 -31.30
N PHE A 339 1.68 12.12 -30.61
CA PHE A 339 1.60 12.12 -29.15
C PHE A 339 2.27 10.89 -28.56
N TYR A 340 1.90 9.70 -29.04
CA TYR A 340 2.48 8.43 -28.61
C TYR A 340 3.83 8.09 -29.28
N GLN A 341 4.32 8.95 -30.17
CA GLN A 341 5.60 8.79 -30.89
C GLN A 341 5.71 7.48 -31.70
N VAL A 342 4.60 6.99 -32.25
CA VAL A 342 4.52 5.78 -33.08
C VAL A 342 4.37 6.11 -34.57
N GLU A 343 4.79 5.22 -35.47
CA GLU A 343 4.67 5.46 -36.92
C GLU A 343 3.22 5.31 -37.43
N SER A 344 2.42 4.44 -36.80
CA SER A 344 1.06 4.11 -37.22
C SER A 344 0.10 4.08 -36.03
N THR A 345 -1.16 4.50 -36.23
CA THR A 345 -2.22 4.25 -35.25
C THR A 345 -2.63 2.77 -35.17
N ALA A 346 -2.08 1.91 -36.03
CA ALA A 346 -2.21 0.46 -35.88
C ALA A 346 -1.32 -0.09 -34.75
N ASP A 347 -0.31 0.67 -34.33
CA ASP A 347 0.59 0.33 -33.23
C ASP A 347 -0.01 0.75 -31.86
N LEU A 348 -1.20 1.37 -31.88
CA LEU A 348 -1.90 1.87 -30.69
C LEU A 348 -3.02 0.95 -30.25
N SER A 349 -3.08 0.77 -28.93
CA SER A 349 -4.18 0.16 -28.20
C SER A 349 -5.51 0.93 -28.40
N GLU A 350 -6.65 0.24 -28.35
CA GLU A 350 -7.95 0.94 -28.35
C GLU A 350 -8.15 1.73 -27.04
N VAL A 351 -7.55 1.29 -25.93
CA VAL A 351 -7.52 2.05 -24.67
C VAL A 351 -6.65 3.30 -24.81
N GLN A 352 -5.45 3.21 -25.41
CA GLN A 352 -4.64 4.40 -25.73
C GLN A 352 -5.40 5.38 -26.63
N ILE A 353 -6.08 4.89 -27.68
CA ILE A 353 -6.90 5.74 -28.56
C ILE A 353 -8.05 6.38 -27.78
N ARG A 354 -8.72 5.64 -26.87
CA ARG A 354 -9.78 6.15 -26.00
C ARG A 354 -9.25 7.24 -25.08
N ASP A 355 -8.16 6.97 -24.38
CA ASP A 355 -7.62 7.83 -23.33
C ASP A 355 -7.12 9.14 -23.94
N PHE A 356 -6.38 9.07 -25.04
CA PHE A 356 -6.09 10.26 -25.83
C PHE A 356 -7.37 10.97 -26.29
N ALA A 357 -8.38 10.25 -26.81
CA ALA A 357 -9.61 10.88 -27.30
C ALA A 357 -10.40 11.65 -26.22
N VAL A 358 -10.39 11.19 -24.96
CA VAL A 358 -11.11 11.83 -23.84
C VAL A 358 -10.24 12.74 -22.97
N SER A 359 -8.92 12.81 -23.19
CA SER A 359 -8.00 13.70 -22.47
C SER A 359 -7.28 14.66 -23.40
N GLU A 360 -6.07 14.34 -23.85
CA GLU A 360 -5.21 15.22 -24.66
C GLU A 360 -5.84 15.60 -26.00
N GLY A 361 -6.64 14.73 -26.61
CA GLY A 361 -7.43 15.03 -27.80
C GLY A 361 -8.40 16.20 -27.56
N LEU A 362 -9.05 16.25 -26.39
CA LEU A 362 -9.90 17.39 -26.02
C LEU A 362 -9.05 18.63 -25.67
N SER A 363 -7.89 18.47 -25.02
CA SER A 363 -6.95 19.56 -24.70
C SER A 363 -6.46 20.27 -25.99
N LEU A 364 -6.15 19.49 -27.02
CA LEU A 364 -5.75 19.94 -28.36
C LEU A 364 -6.93 20.46 -29.21
N GLY A 365 -8.16 20.38 -28.70
CA GLY A 365 -9.37 20.86 -29.36
C GLY A 365 -9.84 19.99 -30.53
N LEU A 366 -9.58 18.68 -30.48
CA LEU A 366 -10.07 17.71 -31.45
C LEU A 366 -11.57 17.43 -31.21
N ASP A 367 -12.34 17.31 -32.28
CA ASP A 367 -13.79 17.10 -32.20
C ASP A 367 -14.12 15.61 -32.00
N LEU A 368 -14.45 15.26 -30.75
CA LEU A 368 -14.95 13.94 -30.34
C LEU A 368 -16.45 13.77 -30.65
N SER A 369 -17.20 14.85 -30.90
CA SER A 369 -18.68 14.84 -30.97
C SER A 369 -19.25 14.13 -32.19
N ALA A 370 -18.41 13.85 -33.19
CA ALA A 370 -18.74 13.05 -34.36
C ALA A 370 -18.57 11.52 -34.13
N PHE A 371 -17.95 11.11 -33.02
CA PHE A 371 -17.53 9.72 -32.77
C PHE A 371 -18.24 9.06 -31.59
N ILE A 372 -18.99 9.81 -30.77
CA ILE A 372 -19.71 9.26 -29.62
C ILE A 372 -21.16 8.88 -29.94
N ASP A 373 -21.69 7.88 -29.23
CA ASP A 373 -23.14 7.66 -29.17
C ASP A 373 -23.80 8.71 -28.26
N VAL A 374 -24.22 9.80 -28.90
CA VAL A 374 -24.93 10.92 -28.25
C VAL A 374 -26.29 10.50 -27.69
N ASP A 375 -26.95 9.48 -28.28
CA ASP A 375 -28.26 9.01 -27.82
C ASP A 375 -28.12 8.14 -26.56
N TYR A 376 -27.03 7.37 -26.44
CA TYR A 376 -26.63 6.69 -25.19
C TYR A 376 -26.47 7.70 -24.04
N TYR A 377 -25.59 8.69 -24.17
CA TYR A 377 -25.36 9.67 -23.09
C TYR A 377 -26.59 10.52 -22.78
N ARG A 378 -27.42 10.84 -23.79
CA ARG A 378 -28.71 11.51 -23.58
C ARG A 378 -29.73 10.61 -22.85
N SER A 379 -29.65 9.29 -22.98
CA SER A 379 -30.50 8.36 -22.24
C SER A 379 -30.10 8.26 -20.76
N LEU A 380 -28.80 8.37 -20.46
CA LEU A 380 -28.23 8.25 -19.12
C LEU A 380 -28.34 9.58 -18.34
N TYR A 381 -27.72 10.65 -18.85
CA TYR A 381 -27.64 11.97 -18.19
C TYR A 381 -28.70 12.97 -18.68
N GLY A 382 -29.79 12.50 -19.31
CA GLY A 382 -30.72 13.35 -20.04
C GLY A 382 -31.36 14.50 -19.24
N ARG A 383 -31.51 14.35 -17.92
CA ARG A 383 -32.01 15.43 -17.05
C ARG A 383 -30.95 16.48 -16.76
N SER A 384 -29.79 16.07 -16.27
CA SER A 384 -28.68 16.95 -15.90
C SER A 384 -28.10 17.69 -17.11
N ILE A 385 -28.02 17.05 -18.27
CA ILE A 385 -27.73 17.70 -19.57
C ILE A 385 -28.82 18.75 -19.92
N ALA A 386 -30.10 18.42 -19.75
CA ALA A 386 -31.20 19.32 -20.12
C ALA A 386 -31.32 20.54 -19.18
N ASP A 387 -30.96 20.41 -17.91
CA ASP A 387 -30.89 21.55 -16.99
C ASP A 387 -29.62 22.41 -17.21
N THR A 388 -28.52 21.79 -17.66
CA THR A 388 -27.25 22.51 -17.97
C THR A 388 -27.33 23.30 -19.28
N PHE A 389 -27.82 22.69 -20.38
CA PHE A 389 -27.81 23.31 -21.73
C PHE A 389 -29.21 23.55 -22.32
N GLY A 390 -30.26 23.04 -21.69
CA GLY A 390 -31.60 22.98 -22.25
C GLY A 390 -31.88 21.68 -23.02
N GLU A 391 -33.17 21.40 -23.20
CA GLU A 391 -33.78 20.23 -23.90
C GLU A 391 -33.17 19.86 -25.28
N ASN A 392 -32.40 20.74 -25.91
CA ASN A 392 -31.83 20.55 -27.26
C ASN A 392 -30.29 20.65 -27.28
N ALA A 393 -29.63 20.22 -26.20
CA ALA A 393 -28.16 20.10 -26.12
C ALA A 393 -27.57 19.43 -27.38
N THR A 394 -26.55 20.05 -27.95
CA THR A 394 -25.80 19.60 -29.12
C THR A 394 -24.80 18.50 -28.76
N SER A 395 -24.29 17.77 -29.76
CA SER A 395 -23.29 16.71 -29.53
C SER A 395 -22.03 17.23 -28.85
N ALA A 396 -21.59 18.46 -29.16
CA ALA A 396 -20.42 19.08 -28.55
C ALA A 396 -20.66 19.46 -27.08
N GLU A 397 -21.84 19.99 -26.74
CA GLU A 397 -22.24 20.26 -25.36
C GLU A 397 -22.36 18.96 -24.54
N ILE A 398 -22.74 17.84 -25.17
CA ILE A 398 -22.79 16.53 -24.51
C ILE A 398 -21.39 15.94 -24.30
N VAL A 399 -20.45 16.14 -25.24
CA VAL A 399 -19.03 15.81 -25.01
C VAL A 399 -18.46 16.61 -23.83
N ASP A 400 -18.67 17.94 -23.82
CA ASP A 400 -18.18 18.82 -22.76
C ASP A 400 -18.83 18.54 -21.39
N PHE A 401 -20.05 17.99 -21.38
CA PHE A 401 -20.69 17.48 -20.17
C PHE A 401 -20.02 16.21 -19.64
N VAL A 402 -19.82 15.20 -20.51
CA VAL A 402 -19.40 13.85 -20.07
C VAL A 402 -17.90 13.73 -19.87
N PHE A 403 -17.11 14.39 -20.72
CA PHE A 403 -15.64 14.28 -20.77
C PHE A 403 -14.93 15.62 -20.56
N GLY A 404 -15.68 16.72 -20.51
CA GLY A 404 -15.15 18.07 -20.34
C GLY A 404 -15.46 18.64 -18.95
N ASN A 405 -15.55 19.97 -18.90
CA ASN A 405 -15.69 20.71 -17.65
C ASN A 405 -17.12 21.20 -17.37
N ALA A 406 -18.12 20.77 -18.17
CA ALA A 406 -19.48 21.29 -18.08
C ALA A 406 -20.46 20.47 -17.21
N ALA A 407 -20.12 19.25 -16.80
CA ALA A 407 -20.85 18.59 -15.70
C ALA A 407 -20.67 19.39 -14.40
N PRO A 408 -21.71 19.56 -13.57
CA PRO A 408 -21.56 20.19 -12.27
C PRO A 408 -20.54 19.44 -11.38
N TYR A 409 -19.61 20.17 -10.75
CA TYR A 409 -18.74 19.57 -9.75
C TYR A 409 -19.52 19.04 -8.55
N ILE A 410 -19.09 17.88 -8.05
CA ILE A 410 -19.67 17.21 -6.90
C ILE A 410 -18.62 17.18 -5.79
N ASP A 411 -18.91 17.83 -4.67
CA ASP A 411 -18.13 17.67 -3.43
C ASP A 411 -18.61 16.37 -2.76
N GLU A 412 -17.73 15.36 -2.68
CA GLU A 412 -18.11 14.04 -2.17
C GLU A 412 -18.58 14.09 -0.71
N THR A 413 -17.81 14.77 0.15
CA THR A 413 -18.08 14.86 1.58
C THR A 413 -19.44 15.54 1.83
N TYR A 414 -19.67 16.67 1.17
CA TYR A 414 -20.93 17.41 1.26
C TYR A 414 -22.11 16.61 0.69
N PHE A 415 -21.95 16.03 -0.51
CA PHE A 415 -23.03 15.29 -1.16
C PHE A 415 -23.39 14.00 -0.39
N LYS A 416 -22.41 13.24 0.11
CA LYS A 416 -22.64 12.07 0.99
C LYS A 416 -23.23 12.48 2.34
N ALA A 417 -22.85 13.63 2.90
CA ALA A 417 -23.43 14.07 4.18
C ALA A 417 -24.93 14.43 4.05
N LEU A 418 -25.36 14.97 2.90
CA LEU A 418 -26.77 15.24 2.60
C LEU A 418 -27.55 13.98 2.19
N ASN A 419 -26.95 13.11 1.36
CA ASN A 419 -27.66 12.05 0.64
C ASN A 419 -27.29 10.63 1.07
N GLY A 420 -26.31 10.41 1.95
CA GLY A 420 -25.73 9.10 2.25
C GLY A 420 -26.70 8.05 2.84
N GLN A 421 -27.85 8.50 3.35
CA GLN A 421 -28.94 7.63 3.84
C GLN A 421 -29.92 7.19 2.72
N ASN A 422 -29.79 7.75 1.51
CA ASN A 422 -30.54 7.31 0.35
C ASN A 422 -30.00 5.96 -0.14
N LEU A 423 -30.86 5.20 -0.78
CA LEU A 423 -30.50 3.94 -1.44
C LEU A 423 -30.50 4.15 -2.95
N THR A 424 -29.54 3.54 -3.63
CA THR A 424 -29.51 3.40 -5.09
C THR A 424 -30.57 2.43 -5.60
N ALA A 425 -30.77 2.37 -6.91
CA ALA A 425 -31.75 1.49 -7.56
C ALA A 425 -31.47 -0.01 -7.34
N ASP A 426 -30.21 -0.39 -7.16
CA ASP A 426 -29.75 -1.74 -6.76
C ASP A 426 -29.76 -1.97 -5.23
N GLY A 427 -30.00 -0.92 -4.43
CA GLY A 427 -30.24 -1.02 -3.00
C GLY A 427 -29.01 -0.85 -2.10
N ARG A 428 -27.91 -0.28 -2.61
CA ARG A 428 -26.73 0.13 -1.82
C ARG A 428 -26.96 1.51 -1.20
N LEU A 429 -26.31 1.84 -0.08
CA LEU A 429 -26.35 3.19 0.48
C LEU A 429 -25.47 4.13 -0.33
N VAL A 430 -25.91 5.37 -0.53
CA VAL A 430 -25.12 6.42 -1.21
C VAL A 430 -23.83 6.74 -0.44
N ALA A 431 -23.80 6.51 0.87
CA ALA A 431 -22.58 6.61 1.67
C ALA A 431 -21.48 5.62 1.24
N ASP A 432 -21.87 4.43 0.78
CA ASP A 432 -20.98 3.29 0.48
C ASP A 432 -20.46 3.29 -0.97
N LEU A 433 -20.90 4.24 -1.80
CA LEU A 433 -20.50 4.33 -3.21
C LEU A 433 -19.06 4.83 -3.37
N SER A 434 -18.35 4.32 -4.38
CA SER A 434 -17.07 4.91 -4.82
C SER A 434 -17.27 6.33 -5.38
N ARG A 435 -16.18 7.09 -5.56
CA ARG A 435 -16.22 8.43 -6.17
C ARG A 435 -16.91 8.43 -7.54
N GLU A 436 -16.57 7.47 -8.40
CA GLU A 436 -17.10 7.34 -9.77
C GLU A 436 -18.59 6.95 -9.78
N GLU A 437 -18.95 6.02 -8.91
CA GLU A 437 -20.34 5.61 -8.70
C GLU A 437 -21.19 6.75 -8.14
N LEU A 438 -20.65 7.53 -7.20
CA LEU A 438 -21.29 8.69 -6.60
C LEU A 438 -21.54 9.78 -7.64
N VAL A 439 -20.55 10.08 -8.49
CA VAL A 439 -20.68 11.05 -9.59
C VAL A 439 -21.76 10.58 -10.58
N THR A 440 -21.72 9.31 -10.97
CA THR A 440 -22.73 8.73 -11.86
C THR A 440 -24.12 8.79 -11.24
N TYR A 441 -24.29 8.37 -9.99
CA TYR A 441 -25.56 8.43 -9.25
C TYR A 441 -26.10 9.86 -9.16
N ALA A 442 -25.26 10.82 -8.73
CA ALA A 442 -25.66 12.21 -8.52
C ALA A 442 -26.09 12.93 -9.81
N LEU A 443 -25.56 12.52 -10.97
CA LEU A 443 -25.94 13.08 -12.28
C LEU A 443 -27.05 12.29 -13.00
N THR A 444 -27.50 11.15 -12.45
CA THR A 444 -28.50 10.25 -13.07
C THR A 444 -29.70 9.99 -12.14
N GLU A 445 -29.61 8.99 -11.27
CA GLU A 445 -30.67 8.55 -10.36
C GLU A 445 -30.97 9.60 -9.28
N GLY A 446 -29.94 10.08 -8.61
CA GLY A 446 -30.02 11.03 -7.50
C GLY A 446 -30.21 12.48 -7.95
N TYR A 447 -30.31 12.75 -9.25
CA TYR A 447 -30.35 14.12 -9.77
C TYR A 447 -31.73 14.79 -9.61
N GLU A 448 -31.77 15.89 -8.86
CA GLU A 448 -32.87 16.85 -8.82
C GLU A 448 -32.40 18.25 -9.26
N SER A 449 -33.26 19.01 -9.94
CA SER A 449 -32.91 20.29 -10.59
C SER A 449 -32.51 21.42 -9.63
N ASP A 450 -32.83 21.27 -8.34
CA ASP A 450 -32.53 22.19 -7.24
C ASP A 450 -31.57 21.57 -6.21
N LEU A 451 -30.95 20.43 -6.52
CA LEU A 451 -29.99 19.75 -5.66
C LEU A 451 -28.63 20.45 -5.65
N GLN A 452 -28.08 20.65 -4.46
CA GLN A 452 -26.72 21.20 -4.30
C GLN A 452 -25.70 20.07 -4.38
N LEU A 453 -24.94 20.05 -5.47
CA LEU A 453 -23.90 19.06 -5.76
C LEU A 453 -22.55 19.45 -5.15
N SER A 454 -22.29 20.75 -5.02
CA SER A 454 -21.15 21.33 -4.33
C SER A 454 -21.64 22.46 -3.42
N PRO A 455 -20.97 22.72 -2.28
CA PRO A 455 -21.25 23.90 -1.48
C PRO A 455 -20.79 25.21 -2.15
N PHE A 456 -19.98 25.15 -3.22
CA PHE A 456 -19.35 26.29 -3.88
C PHE A 456 -19.81 26.55 -5.32
N ASP A 457 -19.98 27.82 -5.68
CA ASP A 457 -20.09 28.32 -7.05
C ASP A 457 -18.67 28.50 -7.65
N LEU A 458 -18.09 27.37 -8.06
CA LEU A 458 -16.76 27.31 -8.68
C LEU A 458 -16.70 28.03 -10.04
N GLU A 459 -17.84 28.21 -10.72
CA GLU A 459 -17.95 29.00 -11.95
C GLU A 459 -17.70 30.48 -11.66
N ALA A 460 -18.43 31.04 -10.69
CA ALA A 460 -18.23 32.42 -10.25
C ALA A 460 -16.81 32.64 -9.71
N TYR A 461 -16.27 31.67 -8.95
CA TYR A 461 -14.89 31.71 -8.47
C TYR A 461 -13.88 31.77 -9.63
N ARG A 462 -13.97 30.83 -10.59
CA ARG A 462 -13.08 30.74 -11.76
C ARG A 462 -13.09 32.03 -12.58
N VAL A 463 -14.27 32.60 -12.82
CA VAL A 463 -14.42 33.84 -13.59
C VAL A 463 -13.79 35.03 -12.85
N GLN A 464 -13.92 35.09 -11.52
CA GLN A 464 -13.39 36.21 -10.73
C GLN A 464 -11.86 36.14 -10.53
N PHE A 465 -11.31 34.94 -10.34
CA PHE A 465 -9.89 34.73 -10.00
C PHE A 465 -9.07 34.07 -11.12
N SER A 466 -9.54 34.21 -12.36
CA SER A 466 -8.92 33.58 -13.53
C SER A 466 -7.43 33.88 -13.65
N SER A 467 -7.00 35.11 -13.34
CA SER A 467 -5.59 35.53 -13.44
C SER A 467 -4.71 34.87 -12.37
N GLN A 468 -5.24 34.62 -11.17
CA GLN A 468 -4.55 33.96 -10.08
C GLN A 468 -4.39 32.48 -10.40
N LEU A 469 -5.49 31.83 -10.81
CA LEU A 469 -5.52 30.43 -11.25
C LEU A 469 -4.54 30.15 -12.39
N THR A 470 -4.53 30.97 -13.46
CA THR A 470 -3.57 30.83 -14.58
C THR A 470 -2.12 31.10 -14.18
N THR A 471 -1.88 31.90 -13.13
CA THR A 471 -0.52 32.16 -12.64
C THR A 471 -0.03 31.01 -11.77
N PHE A 472 -0.92 30.43 -10.95
CA PHE A 472 -0.59 29.34 -10.02
C PHE A 472 -0.34 28.02 -10.74
N TYR A 473 -1.22 27.64 -11.69
CA TYR A 473 -1.08 26.43 -12.49
C TYR A 473 -0.25 26.63 -13.78
N GLU A 474 0.36 27.81 -13.96
CA GLU A 474 1.14 28.23 -15.15
C GLU A 474 0.45 28.06 -16.53
N VAL A 475 -0.87 27.81 -16.56
CA VAL A 475 -1.65 27.63 -17.80
C VAL A 475 -2.01 28.96 -18.48
N SER A 476 -1.99 28.96 -19.82
CA SER A 476 -2.32 30.16 -20.60
C SER A 476 -3.81 30.53 -20.66
N ASN A 477 -4.71 29.63 -20.24
CA ASN A 477 -6.17 29.80 -20.30
C ASN A 477 -6.85 29.10 -19.12
N VAL A 478 -7.62 29.83 -18.31
CA VAL A 478 -8.32 29.26 -17.14
C VAL A 478 -9.33 28.17 -17.51
N ALA A 479 -9.80 28.12 -18.76
CA ALA A 479 -10.76 27.10 -19.22
C ALA A 479 -10.14 25.70 -19.40
N SER A 480 -8.82 25.55 -19.35
CA SER A 480 -8.15 24.24 -19.32
C SER A 480 -8.05 23.65 -17.91
N LEU A 481 -8.40 24.41 -16.86
CA LEU A 481 -8.39 23.91 -15.49
C LEU A 481 -9.67 23.14 -15.18
N SER A 482 -9.53 22.01 -14.52
CA SER A 482 -10.68 21.23 -14.05
C SER A 482 -11.39 21.94 -12.89
N GLN A 483 -12.68 21.67 -12.70
CA GLN A 483 -13.39 22.19 -11.53
C GLN A 483 -12.77 21.71 -10.20
N GLN A 484 -12.14 20.54 -10.18
CA GLN A 484 -11.38 20.05 -9.02
C GLN A 484 -10.15 20.93 -8.72
N GLN A 485 -9.33 21.25 -9.72
CA GLN A 485 -8.18 22.17 -9.52
C GLN A 485 -8.64 23.54 -9.01
N ILE A 486 -9.79 24.03 -9.48
CA ILE A 486 -10.36 25.30 -9.03
C ILE A 486 -10.83 25.21 -7.57
N PHE A 487 -11.43 24.08 -7.16
CA PHE A 487 -11.81 23.80 -5.78
C PHE A 487 -10.58 23.73 -4.86
N GLU A 488 -9.56 22.95 -5.22
CA GLU A 488 -8.33 22.78 -4.45
C GLU A 488 -7.59 24.10 -4.25
N PHE A 489 -7.46 24.91 -5.31
CA PHE A 489 -6.91 26.26 -5.19
C PHE A 489 -7.78 27.14 -4.27
N ALA A 490 -9.11 27.06 -4.38
CA ALA A 490 -10.02 27.88 -3.59
C ALA A 490 -9.95 27.59 -2.08
N THR A 491 -9.83 26.32 -1.68
CA THR A 491 -9.71 25.90 -0.28
C THR A 491 -8.28 26.09 0.25
N ASN A 492 -7.25 25.75 -0.53
CA ASN A 492 -5.89 25.61 0.00
C ASN A 492 -5.04 26.88 -0.19
N GLU A 493 -5.23 27.63 -1.28
CA GLU A 493 -4.42 28.82 -1.62
C GLU A 493 -5.20 30.13 -1.55
N GLY A 494 -6.50 30.11 -1.84
CA GLY A 494 -7.34 31.30 -1.96
C GLY A 494 -7.27 32.22 -0.74
N TRP A 495 -7.40 31.65 0.46
CA TRP A 495 -7.33 32.39 1.72
C TRP A 495 -5.98 33.12 1.88
N LYS A 496 -4.87 32.55 1.42
CA LYS A 496 -3.54 33.16 1.53
C LYS A 496 -3.46 34.46 0.71
N LEU A 497 -4.20 34.54 -0.39
CA LEU A 497 -4.36 35.74 -1.23
C LEU A 497 -5.39 36.74 -0.66
N GLY A 498 -6.00 36.45 0.49
CA GLY A 498 -7.07 37.24 1.09
C GLY A 498 -8.44 37.01 0.44
N ILE A 499 -8.62 35.89 -0.28
CA ILE A 499 -9.91 35.53 -0.88
C ILE A 499 -10.79 34.88 0.20
N ASP A 500 -11.85 35.58 0.58
CA ASP A 500 -12.92 35.04 1.42
C ASP A 500 -13.84 34.15 0.57
N LEU A 501 -13.74 32.84 0.83
CA LEU A 501 -14.45 31.78 0.11
C LEU A 501 -15.97 31.85 0.31
N SER A 502 -16.46 32.45 1.41
CA SER A 502 -17.90 32.53 1.71
C SER A 502 -18.70 33.34 0.68
N ASN A 503 -18.03 34.21 -0.09
CA ASN A 503 -18.64 34.93 -1.21
C ASN A 503 -19.06 34.02 -2.38
N PHE A 504 -18.60 32.77 -2.39
CA PHE A 504 -18.88 31.75 -3.39
C PHE A 504 -19.59 30.53 -2.79
N THR A 505 -19.91 30.53 -1.51
CA THR A 505 -20.58 29.41 -0.84
C THR A 505 -22.07 29.67 -0.70
N ASP A 506 -22.90 28.65 -0.89
CA ASP A 506 -24.33 28.80 -0.64
C ASP A 506 -24.64 28.97 0.86
N ALA A 507 -25.64 29.80 1.16
CA ALA A 507 -26.05 30.10 2.53
C ALA A 507 -26.59 28.87 3.30
N MET A 508 -27.21 27.90 2.61
CA MET A 508 -27.65 26.64 3.22
C MET A 508 -26.46 25.72 3.49
N ALA A 509 -25.43 25.71 2.63
CA ALA A 509 -24.19 24.99 2.88
C ALA A 509 -23.42 25.56 4.09
N ILE A 510 -23.29 26.89 4.19
CA ILE A 510 -22.70 27.55 5.37
C ILE A 510 -23.46 27.15 6.64
N GLU A 511 -24.80 27.18 6.63
CA GLU A 511 -25.58 26.83 7.82
C GLU A 511 -25.53 25.33 8.12
N PHE A 512 -25.47 24.47 7.10
CA PHE A 512 -25.25 23.03 7.26
C PHE A 512 -23.92 22.73 7.97
N PHE A 513 -22.81 23.34 7.54
CA PHE A 513 -21.52 23.19 8.22
C PHE A 513 -21.54 23.80 9.62
N ARG A 514 -22.21 24.95 9.80
CA ARG A 514 -22.37 25.59 11.12
C ARG A 514 -23.12 24.70 12.11
N GLU A 515 -24.25 24.10 11.72
CA GLU A 515 -25.04 23.21 12.57
C GLU A 515 -24.28 21.90 12.85
N THR A 516 -23.70 21.28 11.82
CA THR A 516 -22.95 20.02 11.93
C THR A 516 -21.72 20.16 12.84
N ASN A 517 -20.97 21.24 12.69
CA ASN A 517 -19.72 21.48 13.43
C ASN A 517 -19.90 22.30 14.71
N ALA A 518 -21.14 22.67 15.09
CA ALA A 518 -21.39 23.67 16.13
C ALA A 518 -20.65 23.42 17.44
N ALA A 519 -20.68 22.17 17.94
CA ALA A 519 -20.01 21.78 19.18
C ALA A 519 -18.48 21.74 19.05
N ALA A 520 -17.94 21.48 17.87
CA ALA A 520 -16.50 21.49 17.62
C ALA A 520 -15.97 22.93 17.52
N ILE A 521 -16.65 23.79 16.77
CA ILE A 521 -16.34 25.23 16.61
C ILE A 521 -16.38 25.96 17.96
N ALA A 522 -17.42 25.72 18.76
CA ALA A 522 -17.54 26.32 20.11
C ALA A 522 -16.32 26.02 21.00
N ARG A 523 -15.88 24.75 21.01
CA ARG A 523 -14.71 24.31 21.77
C ARG A 523 -13.41 24.87 21.19
N ARG A 524 -13.20 24.74 19.87
CA ARG A 524 -11.96 25.14 19.17
C ARG A 524 -11.59 26.60 19.35
N TYR A 525 -12.58 27.49 19.46
CA TYR A 525 -12.38 28.94 19.65
C TYR A 525 -12.79 29.45 21.05
N GLN A 526 -13.05 28.54 21.99
CA GLN A 526 -13.38 28.82 23.39
C GLN A 526 -14.55 29.80 23.58
N ILE A 527 -15.63 29.62 22.82
CA ILE A 527 -16.86 30.42 22.90
C ILE A 527 -18.07 29.60 23.38
N ASP A 528 -19.09 30.29 23.91
CA ASP A 528 -20.38 29.66 24.21
C ASP A 528 -20.97 29.00 22.95
N LEU A 529 -21.56 27.81 23.08
CA LEU A 529 -22.21 27.09 21.97
C LEU A 529 -23.27 27.93 21.24
N SER A 530 -23.96 28.82 21.96
CA SER A 530 -24.92 29.76 21.35
C SER A 530 -24.26 30.82 20.46
N ALA A 531 -23.02 31.22 20.74
CA ALA A 531 -22.30 32.23 19.96
C ALA A 531 -21.88 31.72 18.58
N VAL A 532 -21.83 30.39 18.36
CA VAL A 532 -21.56 29.81 17.04
C VAL A 532 -22.62 30.22 16.00
N SER A 533 -23.85 30.49 16.44
CA SER A 533 -24.92 31.02 15.57
C SER A 533 -24.69 32.46 15.10
N GLU A 534 -23.73 33.18 15.70
CA GLU A 534 -23.40 34.58 15.38
C GLU A 534 -22.04 34.72 14.65
N LEU A 535 -21.28 33.62 14.47
CA LEU A 535 -19.98 33.66 13.79
C LEU A 535 -20.06 33.97 12.29
N ASP A 536 -19.07 34.69 11.78
CA ASP A 536 -18.93 34.96 10.36
C ASP A 536 -18.73 33.67 9.54
N ALA A 537 -19.24 33.66 8.30
CA ALA A 537 -19.17 32.51 7.40
C ALA A 537 -17.73 32.11 7.05
N ALA A 538 -16.81 33.06 6.95
CA ALA A 538 -15.39 32.77 6.71
C ALA A 538 -14.78 31.91 7.83
N VAL A 539 -15.20 32.11 9.09
CA VAL A 539 -14.73 31.30 10.24
C VAL A 539 -15.30 29.87 10.21
N ILE A 540 -16.54 29.70 9.73
CA ILE A 540 -17.15 28.37 9.56
C ILE A 540 -16.42 27.58 8.46
N LEU A 541 -16.07 28.24 7.35
CA LEU A 541 -15.38 27.62 6.22
C LEU A 541 -13.90 27.35 6.51
N ASP A 542 -13.21 28.27 7.20
CA ASP A 542 -11.85 28.07 7.72
C ASP A 542 -11.78 26.83 8.63
N PHE A 543 -12.78 26.64 9.51
CA PHE A 543 -12.87 25.43 10.33
C PHE A 543 -13.12 24.16 9.51
N GLN A 544 -13.93 24.23 8.43
CA GLN A 544 -14.32 23.07 7.62
C GLN A 544 -13.27 22.65 6.59
N TYR A 545 -12.51 23.60 6.03
CA TYR A 545 -11.61 23.37 4.88
C TYR A 545 -10.15 23.78 5.16
N GLY A 546 -9.86 24.34 6.34
CA GLY A 546 -8.56 24.96 6.62
C GLY A 546 -8.51 26.43 6.18
N GLY A 547 -7.46 27.13 6.61
CA GLY A 547 -7.31 28.56 6.35
C GLY A 547 -6.34 29.23 7.30
N ALA A 548 -6.54 30.54 7.51
CA ALA A 548 -5.74 31.37 8.41
C ALA A 548 -5.60 30.78 9.83
N SER A 549 -6.58 30.03 10.36
CA SER A 549 -6.45 29.43 11.70
C SER A 549 -5.33 28.41 11.87
N GLN A 550 -4.79 27.87 10.77
CA GLN A 550 -3.61 27.01 10.77
C GLN A 550 -2.30 27.80 10.96
N THR A 551 -2.32 29.13 10.77
CA THR A 551 -1.12 29.99 10.79
C THR A 551 -1.15 31.07 11.87
N VAL A 552 -2.31 31.44 12.42
CA VAL A 552 -2.41 32.53 13.41
C VAL A 552 -1.96 32.09 14.81
N ASP A 553 -0.88 32.69 15.34
CA ASP A 553 -0.65 32.74 16.77
C ASP A 553 -1.58 33.81 17.37
N PHE A 554 -2.71 33.37 17.91
CA PHE A 554 -3.74 34.24 18.46
C PHE A 554 -3.23 35.11 19.61
N ASN A 555 -2.25 34.64 20.40
CA ASN A 555 -1.72 35.40 21.53
C ASN A 555 -0.76 36.50 21.06
N TYR A 556 0.13 36.17 20.11
CA TYR A 556 0.95 37.15 19.41
C TYR A 556 0.09 38.21 18.71
N PHE A 557 -1.00 37.79 18.06
CA PHE A 557 -1.91 38.70 17.37
C PHE A 557 -2.63 39.63 18.36
N ARG A 558 -3.13 39.09 19.48
CA ARG A 558 -3.75 39.88 20.58
C ARG A 558 -2.83 40.96 21.09
N GLU A 559 -1.56 40.65 21.35
CA GLU A 559 -0.62 41.61 21.92
C GLU A 559 -0.17 42.65 20.88
N THR A 560 0.24 42.19 19.68
CA THR A 560 0.78 43.03 18.60
C THR A 560 -0.26 43.98 18.00
N PHE A 561 -1.49 43.51 17.77
CA PHE A 561 -2.57 44.29 17.15
C PHE A 561 -3.62 44.78 18.16
N SER A 562 -3.31 44.68 19.47
CA SER A 562 -4.21 44.97 20.59
C SER A 562 -5.09 46.21 20.41
N GLY A 563 -4.49 47.32 19.98
CA GLY A 563 -5.21 48.59 19.76
C GLY A 563 -6.24 48.56 18.64
N ASP A 564 -5.94 47.88 17.53
CA ASP A 564 -6.78 47.84 16.34
C ASP A 564 -7.94 46.85 16.52
N ILE A 565 -7.67 45.67 17.07
CA ILE A 565 -8.74 44.69 17.36
C ILE A 565 -9.65 45.15 18.50
N SER A 566 -9.11 45.77 19.56
CA SER A 566 -9.95 46.33 20.64
C SER A 566 -10.83 47.48 20.15
N ALA A 567 -10.32 48.31 19.22
CA ALA A 567 -11.11 49.36 18.60
C ALA A 567 -12.20 48.80 17.66
N THR A 568 -11.93 47.69 16.98
CA THR A 568 -12.86 47.04 16.04
C THR A 568 -14.03 46.38 16.76
N PHE A 569 -13.77 45.55 17.78
CA PHE A 569 -14.81 44.89 18.57
C PHE A 569 -15.37 45.75 19.72
N GLY A 570 -14.83 46.95 19.95
CA GLY A 570 -15.32 47.91 20.93
C GLY A 570 -15.07 47.52 22.39
N VAL A 571 -14.10 46.64 22.64
CA VAL A 571 -13.73 46.12 23.96
C VAL A 571 -12.63 46.95 24.62
N THR A 572 -12.39 46.71 25.92
CA THR A 572 -11.35 47.42 26.69
C THR A 572 -10.01 46.71 26.71
N SER A 573 -9.98 45.40 26.48
CA SER A 573 -8.79 44.57 26.39
C SER A 573 -8.84 43.70 25.14
N ALA A 574 -7.69 43.51 24.50
CA ALA A 574 -7.54 42.56 23.40
C ALA A 574 -7.80 41.11 23.81
N PHE A 575 -7.70 40.81 25.11
CA PHE A 575 -8.01 39.51 25.71
C PHE A 575 -9.51 39.31 25.98
N ASP A 576 -10.34 40.33 25.78
CA ASP A 576 -11.82 40.21 25.79
C ASP A 576 -12.35 39.66 24.44
N ILE A 577 -11.47 39.35 23.48
CA ILE A 577 -11.76 38.97 22.08
C ILE A 577 -11.44 37.49 21.89
N SER A 578 -12.36 36.71 21.34
CA SER A 578 -12.16 35.27 21.08
C SER A 578 -11.26 34.99 19.88
N ASP A 579 -10.74 33.77 19.76
CA ASP A 579 -9.94 33.36 18.60
C ASP A 579 -10.76 33.47 17.29
N ALA A 580 -12.05 33.11 17.34
CA ALA A 580 -12.96 33.26 16.21
C ALA A 580 -13.11 34.72 15.75
N GLN A 581 -13.17 35.67 16.69
CA GLN A 581 -13.21 37.11 16.36
C GLN A 581 -11.86 37.61 15.81
N ILE A 582 -10.74 37.00 16.19
CA ILE A 582 -9.45 37.30 15.56
C ILE A 582 -9.42 36.78 14.12
N LEU A 583 -9.97 35.59 13.84
CA LEU A 583 -10.12 35.11 12.46
C LEU A 583 -11.05 36.00 11.63
N GLU A 584 -12.20 36.39 12.17
CA GLU A 584 -13.10 37.38 11.55
C GLU A 584 -12.34 38.69 11.24
N TYR A 585 -11.50 39.18 12.16
CA TYR A 585 -10.65 40.34 11.91
C TYR A 585 -9.62 40.09 10.80
N VAL A 586 -8.94 38.94 10.78
CA VAL A 586 -7.94 38.58 9.76
C VAL A 586 -8.57 38.54 8.37
N TYR A 587 -9.70 37.85 8.20
CA TYR A 587 -10.42 37.79 6.92
C TYR A 587 -10.96 39.15 6.47
N THR A 588 -11.40 40.01 7.40
CA THR A 588 -11.88 41.36 7.06
C THR A 588 -10.79 42.35 6.65
N GLN A 589 -9.48 42.05 6.82
CA GLN A 589 -8.41 42.96 6.38
C GLN A 589 -8.27 43.05 4.86
N ASN A 590 -8.75 42.05 4.11
CA ASN A 590 -8.98 42.11 2.66
C ASN A 590 -7.76 42.56 1.82
N THR A 591 -6.57 42.18 2.28
CA THR A 591 -5.26 42.30 1.61
C THR A 591 -4.58 40.95 1.71
N GLU A 592 -3.68 40.62 0.77
CA GLU A 592 -2.84 39.40 0.78
C GLU A 592 -2.45 39.02 2.21
N ILE A 593 -3.07 37.98 2.78
CA ILE A 593 -2.92 37.62 4.20
C ILE A 593 -1.46 37.24 4.48
N GLN A 594 -0.75 36.72 3.47
CA GLN A 594 0.71 36.52 3.43
C GLN A 594 1.56 37.78 3.73
N THR A 595 1.00 38.99 3.71
CA THR A 595 1.71 40.25 4.07
C THR A 595 1.53 40.65 5.54
N PHE A 596 0.61 40.00 6.25
CA PHE A 596 0.43 40.13 7.69
C PHE A 596 1.36 39.14 8.38
N ASN A 597 2.16 39.59 9.36
CA ASN A 597 2.91 38.65 10.18
C ASN A 597 1.95 38.05 11.21
N LEU A 598 1.49 36.82 10.97
CA LEU A 598 0.49 36.13 11.79
C LEU A 598 1.11 35.37 12.98
N THR A 599 2.44 35.19 12.97
CA THR A 599 3.22 34.57 14.04
C THR A 599 4.34 35.51 14.52
N PRO A 600 5.02 35.18 15.63
CA PRO A 600 6.23 35.90 16.02
C PRO A 600 7.40 35.79 15.05
N ILE A 601 7.37 34.89 14.04
CA ILE A 601 8.51 34.55 13.16
C ILE A 601 8.18 34.84 11.68
N ASP A 602 8.98 35.66 11.03
CA ASP A 602 8.98 35.82 9.56
C ASP A 602 9.66 34.62 8.89
N PHE A 603 8.93 33.50 8.78
CA PHE A 603 9.41 32.25 8.17
C PHE A 603 9.88 32.47 6.73
N ARG A 604 9.14 33.24 5.91
CA ARG A 604 9.51 33.53 4.52
C ARG A 604 10.74 34.42 4.41
N GLY A 605 10.90 35.39 5.31
CA GLY A 605 12.11 36.19 5.43
C GLY A 605 13.32 35.32 5.77
N TYR A 606 13.16 34.38 6.71
CA TYR A 606 14.19 33.43 7.11
C TYR A 606 14.57 32.50 5.94
N ALA A 607 13.58 31.86 5.31
CA ALA A 607 13.80 30.96 4.17
C ALA A 607 14.53 31.67 3.03
N ARG A 608 14.08 32.89 2.63
CA ARG A 608 14.78 33.71 1.63
C ARG A 608 16.19 34.13 2.04
N ARG A 609 16.44 34.34 3.34
CA ARG A 609 17.76 34.76 3.84
C ARG A 609 18.78 33.63 3.80
N TYR A 610 18.33 32.43 4.11
CA TYR A 610 19.14 31.24 4.30
C TYR A 610 18.89 30.17 3.24
N ALA A 611 18.31 30.55 2.09
CA ALA A 611 17.83 29.63 1.07
C ALA A 611 18.90 28.63 0.62
N SER A 612 20.14 29.09 0.42
CA SER A 612 21.26 28.21 0.05
C SER A 612 21.66 27.23 1.16
N GLN A 613 21.56 27.61 2.44
CA GLN A 613 21.85 26.72 3.56
C GLN A 613 20.75 25.67 3.76
N ILE A 614 19.49 26.08 3.64
CA ILE A 614 18.33 25.17 3.71
C ILE A 614 18.40 24.18 2.54
N ALA A 615 18.63 24.68 1.32
CA ALA A 615 18.84 23.88 0.11
C ALA A 615 19.93 22.80 0.29
N THR A 616 21.10 23.18 0.82
CA THR A 616 22.23 22.25 1.02
C THR A 616 21.97 21.20 2.10
N GLU A 617 21.09 21.47 3.06
CA GLU A 617 20.89 20.59 4.23
C GLU A 617 19.64 19.69 4.08
N LEU A 618 18.64 20.14 3.31
CA LEU A 618 17.44 19.37 2.98
C LEU A 618 17.50 18.72 1.58
N ASP A 619 18.63 18.86 0.89
CA ASP A 619 18.86 18.42 -0.49
C ASP A 619 17.81 18.92 -1.51
N LEU A 620 17.52 20.23 -1.43
CA LEU A 620 16.54 20.93 -2.27
C LEU A 620 17.21 21.99 -3.16
N SER A 621 16.59 22.35 -4.29
CA SER A 621 16.97 23.57 -5.02
C SER A 621 16.57 24.84 -4.25
N VAL A 622 17.26 25.95 -4.55
CA VAL A 622 16.94 27.28 -3.98
C VAL A 622 15.54 27.75 -4.36
N SER A 623 14.96 27.21 -5.43
CA SER A 623 13.58 27.41 -5.88
C SER A 623 12.56 26.73 -4.96
N GLU A 624 12.77 25.45 -4.66
CA GLU A 624 11.88 24.64 -3.81
C GLU A 624 11.86 25.12 -2.36
N VAL A 625 12.99 25.63 -1.85
CA VAL A 625 13.04 26.28 -0.53
C VAL A 625 12.06 27.46 -0.39
N LEU A 626 11.63 28.08 -1.50
CA LEU A 626 10.61 29.14 -1.49
C LEU A 626 9.17 28.62 -1.55
N GLN A 627 8.98 27.32 -1.81
CA GLN A 627 7.70 26.62 -1.79
C GLN A 627 7.41 25.93 -0.46
N LEU A 628 8.45 25.69 0.36
CA LEU A 628 8.31 25.15 1.73
C LEU A 628 7.27 25.93 2.54
N ASP A 629 6.44 25.20 3.29
CA ASP A 629 5.45 25.78 4.18
C ASP A 629 6.08 26.27 5.50
N ASN A 630 5.27 26.93 6.33
CA ASN A 630 5.75 27.48 7.59
C ASN A 630 6.19 26.40 8.59
N ALA A 631 5.60 25.21 8.58
CA ALA A 631 5.93 24.12 9.49
C ALA A 631 7.26 23.45 9.12
N GLN A 632 7.50 23.24 7.82
CA GLN A 632 8.79 22.77 7.30
C GLN A 632 9.92 23.77 7.61
N ILE A 633 9.68 25.07 7.43
CA ILE A 633 10.64 26.12 7.79
C ILE A 633 10.81 26.21 9.32
N GLU A 634 9.75 26.03 10.11
CA GLU A 634 9.82 26.02 11.57
C GLU A 634 10.66 24.85 12.10
N ALA A 635 10.44 23.64 11.58
CA ALA A 635 11.24 22.46 11.90
C ALA A 635 12.72 22.74 11.64
N PHE A 636 13.07 23.18 10.42
CA PHE A 636 14.46 23.53 10.08
C PHE A 636 15.06 24.62 10.98
N ILE A 637 14.30 25.67 11.34
CA ILE A 637 14.78 26.74 12.23
C ILE A 637 15.25 26.17 13.58
N PHE A 638 14.52 25.20 14.13
CA PHE A 638 14.77 24.66 15.47
C PHE A 638 15.64 23.38 15.48
N SER A 639 15.79 22.67 14.36
CA SER A 639 16.79 21.60 14.20
C SER A 639 18.11 22.13 13.61
N ASP A 640 18.25 22.12 12.29
CA ASP A 640 19.52 22.27 11.60
C ASP A 640 19.93 23.73 11.46
N GLY A 641 18.97 24.64 11.33
CA GLY A 641 19.21 26.07 11.44
C GLY A 641 19.86 26.44 12.78
N ALA A 642 19.45 25.81 13.88
CA ALA A 642 20.08 25.98 15.19
C ALA A 642 21.48 25.34 15.24
N ARG A 643 21.65 24.11 14.73
CA ARG A 643 22.94 23.40 14.63
C ARG A 643 23.98 24.16 13.80
N LEU A 644 23.56 24.74 12.68
CA LEU A 644 24.34 25.59 11.78
C LEU A 644 24.61 26.99 12.34
N GLY A 645 23.95 27.38 13.44
CA GLY A 645 24.09 28.68 14.09
C GLY A 645 23.49 29.84 13.28
N LEU A 646 22.46 29.58 12.49
CA LEU A 646 21.72 30.58 11.73
C LEU A 646 20.89 31.45 12.69
N SER A 647 20.81 32.75 12.43
CA SER A 647 20.29 33.70 13.41
C SER A 647 18.81 34.01 13.18
N LEU A 648 17.98 33.73 14.18
CA LEU A 648 16.58 34.12 14.19
C LEU A 648 16.36 35.63 14.49
N GLN A 649 17.41 36.38 14.87
CA GLN A 649 17.28 37.74 15.40
C GLN A 649 16.62 38.74 14.43
N GLU A 650 16.84 38.60 13.12
CA GLU A 650 16.25 39.48 12.10
C GLU A 650 14.80 39.09 11.74
N PHE A 651 14.32 37.92 12.23
CA PHE A 651 13.06 37.28 11.82
C PHE A 651 12.06 37.10 12.95
N VAL A 652 12.49 37.06 14.22
CA VAL A 652 11.59 37.00 15.38
C VAL A 652 11.23 38.38 15.93
N ASN A 653 9.97 38.57 16.35
CA ASN A 653 9.55 39.73 17.13
C ASN A 653 10.12 39.66 18.56
N VAL A 654 11.38 40.09 18.69
CA VAL A 654 12.15 40.08 19.95
C VAL A 654 11.45 40.83 21.09
N GLU A 655 10.71 41.92 20.81
CA GLU A 655 10.08 42.68 21.89
C GLU A 655 8.90 41.92 22.50
N TYR A 656 8.08 41.24 21.68
CA TYR A 656 7.05 40.30 22.15
C TYR A 656 7.65 39.19 23.01
N VAL A 657 8.69 38.50 22.52
CA VAL A 657 9.37 37.45 23.30
C VAL A 657 9.90 38.00 24.63
N ARG A 658 10.53 39.19 24.60
CA ARG A 658 11.12 39.86 25.76
C ARG A 658 10.09 40.25 26.81
N SER A 659 8.91 40.77 26.43
CA SER A 659 7.84 41.10 27.39
C SER A 659 7.24 39.82 27.97
N THR A 660 6.77 38.95 27.08
CA THR A 660 5.76 37.95 27.36
C THR A 660 6.39 36.72 28.03
N TYR A 661 7.61 36.34 27.62
CA TYR A 661 8.36 35.23 28.23
C TYR A 661 9.35 35.68 29.32
N SER A 662 9.27 36.92 29.81
CA SER A 662 10.27 37.47 30.76
C SER A 662 10.46 36.64 32.03
N ALA A 663 9.41 35.95 32.52
CA ALA A 663 9.50 35.06 33.67
C ALA A 663 10.34 33.80 33.37
N ALA A 664 10.07 33.14 32.25
CA ALA A 664 10.80 31.96 31.77
C ALA A 664 12.27 32.29 31.48
N ILE A 665 12.53 33.34 30.68
CA ILE A 665 13.89 33.84 30.36
C ILE A 665 14.68 34.11 31.63
N SER A 666 14.06 34.75 32.64
CA SER A 666 14.76 35.07 33.88
C SER A 666 15.13 33.84 34.70
N THR A 667 14.31 32.79 34.63
CA THR A 667 14.53 31.53 35.34
C THR A 667 15.63 30.71 34.68
N SER A 668 15.52 30.47 33.37
CA SER A 668 16.54 29.80 32.53
C SER A 668 17.92 30.43 32.72
N LEU A 669 18.02 31.76 32.53
CA LEU A 669 19.31 32.47 32.63
C LEU A 669 19.78 32.73 34.07
N GLY A 670 19.00 32.36 35.10
CA GLY A 670 19.33 32.57 36.51
C GLY A 670 19.47 34.04 36.92
N ILE A 671 18.74 34.94 36.26
CA ILE A 671 18.75 36.40 36.49
C ILE A 671 17.44 36.87 37.15
N SER A 672 17.37 38.13 37.59
CA SER A 672 16.09 38.71 38.00
C SER A 672 15.25 39.09 36.78
N GLN A 673 13.93 38.94 36.84
CA GLN A 673 13.00 39.34 35.76
C GLN A 673 13.23 40.79 35.27
N SER A 674 13.52 41.72 36.19
CA SER A 674 13.87 43.11 35.85
C SER A 674 15.19 43.29 35.08
N ALA A 675 16.03 42.26 34.99
CA ALA A 675 17.27 42.27 34.21
C ALA A 675 17.03 41.87 32.74
N VAL A 676 15.96 41.12 32.42
CA VAL A 676 15.58 40.70 31.06
C VAL A 676 15.43 41.90 30.11
N ALA A 677 14.88 43.00 30.62
CA ALA A 677 14.77 44.29 29.90
C ALA A 677 16.12 44.93 29.49
N ASN A 678 17.26 44.36 29.90
CA ASN A 678 18.61 44.85 29.55
C ASN A 678 19.42 43.83 28.71
N LEU A 679 18.85 42.68 28.36
CA LEU A 679 19.47 41.71 27.45
C LEU A 679 19.53 42.26 26.02
N GLY A 680 20.52 41.87 25.24
CA GLY A 680 20.58 42.20 23.81
C GLY A 680 19.52 41.44 23.02
N ASP A 681 19.13 41.97 21.87
CA ASP A 681 18.11 41.33 21.02
C ASP A 681 18.57 39.95 20.52
N ALA A 682 19.87 39.80 20.27
CA ALA A 682 20.51 38.51 19.98
C ALA A 682 20.36 37.51 21.14
N ASP A 683 20.49 37.94 22.40
CA ASP A 683 20.38 37.05 23.56
C ASP A 683 18.94 36.53 23.72
N ILE A 684 17.94 37.38 23.44
CA ILE A 684 16.51 37.01 23.47
C ILE A 684 16.18 36.06 22.31
N ALA A 685 16.63 36.35 21.09
CA ALA A 685 16.41 35.50 19.93
C ALA A 685 17.09 34.12 20.09
N SER A 686 18.31 34.08 20.62
CA SER A 686 19.00 32.82 20.95
C SER A 686 18.32 32.04 22.07
N TRP A 687 17.70 32.70 23.06
CA TRP A 687 16.88 31.99 24.05
C TRP A 687 15.61 31.40 23.41
N PHE A 688 14.93 32.15 22.54
CA PHE A 688 13.69 31.69 21.89
C PHE A 688 13.90 30.48 20.96
N ALA A 689 15.10 30.35 20.41
CA ALA A 689 15.58 29.21 19.62
C ALA A 689 16.36 28.17 20.44
N SER A 690 16.23 28.17 21.77
CA SER A 690 16.83 27.16 22.64
C SER A 690 15.78 26.20 23.22
N SER A 691 16.23 25.00 23.62
CA SER A 691 15.42 23.99 24.32
C SER A 691 14.65 24.58 25.51
N ASP A 692 15.29 25.46 26.29
CA ASP A 692 14.70 26.14 27.46
C ASP A 692 13.43 26.95 27.13
N ALA A 693 13.25 27.39 25.88
CA ALA A 693 12.03 28.05 25.42
C ALA A 693 11.01 27.06 24.85
N ARG A 694 11.47 25.98 24.19
CA ARG A 694 10.64 24.91 23.62
C ARG A 694 10.00 24.02 24.70
N ASP A 695 10.62 23.91 25.86
CA ASP A 695 10.05 23.22 27.03
C ASP A 695 8.85 23.95 27.65
N VAL A 696 8.59 25.21 27.28
CA VAL A 696 7.53 26.05 27.87
C VAL A 696 6.26 26.00 27.03
N ASP A 697 5.42 24.99 27.28
CA ASP A 697 4.08 24.86 26.70
C ASP A 697 3.10 25.74 27.50
N VAL A 698 2.71 26.87 26.90
CA VAL A 698 1.80 27.84 27.51
C VAL A 698 0.41 27.24 27.76
N GLU A 699 -0.10 26.40 26.86
CA GLU A 699 -1.46 25.89 26.94
C GLU A 699 -1.55 24.71 27.92
N PHE A 700 -0.52 23.87 28.00
CA PHE A 700 -0.38 22.91 29.09
C PHE A 700 -0.25 23.61 30.45
N LEU A 701 0.59 24.65 30.57
CA LEU A 701 0.72 25.42 31.81
C LEU A 701 -0.60 26.12 32.20
N ARG A 702 -1.37 26.61 31.22
CA ARG A 702 -2.73 27.12 31.43
C ARG A 702 -3.64 26.03 31.99
N TYR A 703 -3.69 24.86 31.37
CA TYR A 703 -4.45 23.69 31.86
C TYR A 703 -4.06 23.30 33.30
N GLN A 704 -2.77 23.31 33.64
CA GLN A 704 -2.31 23.06 35.01
C GLN A 704 -2.77 24.13 36.01
N ILE A 705 -2.90 25.39 35.60
CA ILE A 705 -3.44 26.47 36.45
C ILE A 705 -4.96 26.36 36.59
N GLU A 706 -5.67 26.06 35.51
CA GLU A 706 -7.14 26.04 35.44
C GLU A 706 -7.74 24.80 36.11
N SER A 707 -7.03 23.66 36.10
CA SER A 707 -7.39 22.44 36.84
C SER A 707 -7.24 22.57 38.36
N LEU A 708 -6.54 23.59 38.88
CA LEU A 708 -6.50 23.87 40.32
C LEU A 708 -7.87 24.30 40.84
N THR A 709 -8.14 24.00 42.12
CA THR A 709 -9.36 24.53 42.75
C THR A 709 -9.32 26.06 42.83
N VAL A 710 -10.48 26.71 42.71
CA VAL A 710 -10.67 28.17 42.87
C VAL A 710 -9.98 28.72 44.13
N GLY A 711 -9.93 27.94 45.22
CA GLY A 711 -9.24 28.31 46.46
C GLY A 711 -7.70 28.25 46.39
N GLN A 712 -7.14 27.37 45.56
CA GLN A 712 -5.71 27.32 45.26
C GLN A 712 -5.30 28.48 44.33
N GLN A 713 -6.05 28.70 43.24
CA GLN A 713 -5.82 29.82 42.31
C GLN A 713 -5.83 31.16 43.06
N ALA A 714 -6.88 31.43 43.85
CA ALA A 714 -6.97 32.65 44.66
C ALA A 714 -5.80 32.84 45.65
N LYS A 715 -5.21 31.76 46.18
CA LYS A 715 -4.01 31.82 47.04
C LYS A 715 -2.79 32.27 46.25
N ILE A 716 -2.62 31.78 45.02
CA ILE A 716 -1.48 32.09 44.14
C ILE A 716 -1.56 33.56 43.69
N PHE A 717 -2.70 34.00 43.15
CA PHE A 717 -2.93 35.39 42.74
C PHE A 717 -2.67 36.39 43.89
N ALA A 718 -3.21 36.10 45.08
CA ALA A 718 -2.98 36.94 46.26
C ALA A 718 -1.51 36.99 46.71
N SER A 719 -0.68 35.99 46.37
CA SER A 719 0.75 35.99 46.66
C SER A 719 1.57 36.82 45.66
N LEU A 720 1.10 36.91 44.42
CA LEU A 720 1.65 37.76 43.35
C LEU A 720 1.19 39.22 43.46
N GLY A 721 0.17 39.49 44.28
CA GLY A 721 -0.43 40.82 44.43
C GLY A 721 -1.42 41.17 43.32
N LEU A 722 -1.97 40.14 42.66
CA LEU A 722 -2.95 40.24 41.59
C LEU A 722 -4.37 40.06 42.14
N ASP A 723 -5.33 40.74 41.52
CA ASP A 723 -6.75 40.49 41.76
C ASP A 723 -7.17 39.21 41.02
N PHE A 724 -7.84 38.29 41.72
CA PHE A 724 -8.29 37.02 41.16
C PHE A 724 -9.74 37.14 40.66
N ASP A 725 -9.93 36.88 39.37
CA ASP A 725 -11.23 36.65 38.75
C ASP A 725 -11.26 35.23 38.18
N ALA A 726 -12.19 34.41 38.65
CA ALA A 726 -12.36 33.02 38.19
C ALA A 726 -13.10 32.90 36.84
N THR A 727 -13.45 34.02 36.21
CA THR A 727 -14.17 34.10 34.93
C THR A 727 -13.39 34.86 33.85
N ALA A 728 -12.19 35.35 34.16
CA ALA A 728 -11.33 36.01 33.19
C ALA A 728 -10.36 35.02 32.54
N SER A 729 -10.21 35.10 31.21
CA SER A 729 -9.12 34.42 30.49
C SER A 729 -7.76 34.95 30.97
N LEU A 730 -6.78 34.05 31.07
CA LEU A 730 -5.41 34.40 31.45
C LEU A 730 -4.61 34.79 30.20
N SER A 731 -3.93 35.94 30.21
CA SER A 731 -2.94 36.23 29.15
C SER A 731 -1.74 35.30 29.25
N THR A 732 -1.02 35.08 28.15
CA THR A 732 0.22 34.29 28.13
C THR A 732 1.26 34.83 29.13
N GLU A 733 1.45 36.15 29.20
CA GLU A 733 2.31 36.79 30.22
C GLU A 733 1.88 36.38 31.65
N LEU A 734 0.58 36.33 31.93
CA LEU A 734 0.04 35.99 33.25
C LEU A 734 0.18 34.49 33.56
N VAL A 735 -0.09 33.60 32.59
CA VAL A 735 0.16 32.15 32.71
C VAL A 735 1.63 31.91 33.08
N LEU A 736 2.56 32.52 32.35
CA LEU A 736 4.00 32.38 32.58
C LEU A 736 4.43 33.01 33.91
N GLN A 737 3.87 34.16 34.30
CA GLN A 737 4.13 34.78 35.60
C GLN A 737 3.64 33.88 36.77
N ILE A 738 2.51 33.19 36.60
CA ILE A 738 1.97 32.25 37.58
C ILE A 738 2.82 30.99 37.65
N ALA A 739 3.08 30.33 36.50
CA ALA A 739 3.78 29.05 36.41
C ALA A 739 5.19 29.12 37.03
N PHE A 740 5.96 30.17 36.71
CA PHE A 740 7.30 30.39 37.25
C PHE A 740 7.31 31.00 38.67
N SER A 741 6.14 31.17 39.31
CA SER A 741 6.07 31.64 40.69
C SER A 741 6.34 30.54 41.71
N SER A 742 7.07 30.87 42.78
CA SER A 742 7.27 29.95 43.90
C SER A 742 5.97 29.56 44.62
N ALA A 743 4.88 30.30 44.41
CA ALA A 743 3.58 30.02 45.02
C ALA A 743 2.78 28.97 44.25
N PHE A 744 2.89 28.95 42.92
CA PHE A 744 2.33 27.88 42.07
C PHE A 744 3.05 26.56 42.33
N GLN A 745 4.40 26.58 42.32
CA GLN A 745 5.24 25.42 42.61
C GLN A 745 5.04 24.85 44.03
N GLU A 746 4.68 25.68 45.03
CA GLU A 746 4.28 25.20 46.37
C GLU A 746 2.89 24.52 46.37
N VAL A 747 2.00 24.88 45.43
CA VAL A 747 0.61 24.44 45.37
C VAL A 747 0.40 23.18 44.53
N VAL A 748 1.16 23.00 43.45
CA VAL A 748 1.18 21.80 42.60
C VAL A 748 2.01 20.66 43.24
N GLU A 749 2.85 21.01 44.22
CA GLU A 749 3.98 20.21 44.73
C GLU A 749 5.09 20.08 43.66
N ALA A 750 6.34 20.36 44.06
CA ALA A 750 7.46 20.54 43.13
C ALA A 750 7.80 19.29 42.29
N ASP A 751 7.38 18.11 42.72
CA ASP A 751 7.60 16.84 42.03
C ASP A 751 6.52 16.55 40.95
N ASN A 752 5.44 17.35 40.86
CA ASN A 752 4.36 17.23 39.85
C ASN A 752 4.26 18.44 38.89
N PHE A 753 5.19 19.39 38.98
CA PHE A 753 5.24 20.55 38.09
C PHE A 753 6.07 20.19 36.85
N SER A 754 5.47 20.34 35.66
CA SER A 754 6.15 20.23 34.37
C SER A 754 5.96 21.53 33.59
N LEU A 755 6.87 21.82 32.66
CA LEU A 755 6.75 22.95 31.74
C LEU A 755 6.03 22.58 30.43
N SER A 756 5.99 21.27 30.08
CA SER A 756 5.35 20.77 28.87
C SER A 756 4.50 19.52 29.13
N ALA A 757 3.60 19.20 28.21
CA ALA A 757 2.82 17.96 28.23
C ALA A 757 3.66 16.67 28.06
N ILE A 758 4.93 16.78 27.65
CA ILE A 758 5.87 15.66 27.45
C ILE A 758 7.01 15.75 28.48
N ASP A 759 7.23 14.68 29.26
CA ASP A 759 8.34 14.54 30.22
C ASP A 759 9.59 13.95 29.54
N VAL A 760 10.26 14.78 28.73
CA VAL A 760 11.49 14.41 28.01
C VAL A 760 12.61 14.02 28.97
N GLU A 761 12.77 14.70 30.12
CA GLU A 761 13.78 14.32 31.12
C GLU A 761 13.46 12.95 31.77
N GLY A 762 12.19 12.67 32.04
CA GLY A 762 11.73 11.37 32.53
C GLY A 762 12.03 10.25 31.54
N TYR A 763 11.70 10.47 30.27
CA TYR A 763 11.97 9.53 29.18
C TYR A 763 13.47 9.24 29.04
N VAL A 764 14.31 10.29 28.97
CA VAL A 764 15.78 10.16 28.93
C VAL A 764 16.32 9.33 30.09
N ARG A 765 15.80 9.52 31.31
CA ARG A 765 16.24 8.77 32.50
C ARG A 765 15.78 7.32 32.51
N ALA A 766 14.64 7.02 31.89
CA ALA A 766 14.10 5.66 31.77
C ALA A 766 14.80 4.86 30.67
N HIS A 767 15.09 5.49 29.53
CA HIS A 767 15.52 4.84 28.28
C HIS A 767 16.95 5.22 27.84
N VAL A 768 17.85 5.40 28.82
CA VAL A 768 19.26 5.76 28.60
C VAL A 768 19.97 4.77 27.68
N SER A 769 19.64 3.48 27.73
CA SER A 769 20.37 2.45 26.98
C SER A 769 19.99 2.49 25.51
N GLU A 770 18.70 2.61 25.25
CA GLU A 770 18.05 2.65 23.96
C GLU A 770 18.45 3.91 23.19
N LEU A 771 18.36 5.08 23.82
CA LEU A 771 18.84 6.35 23.27
C LEU A 771 20.35 6.35 23.01
N TYR A 772 21.14 5.71 23.89
CA TYR A 772 22.59 5.62 23.69
C TYR A 772 22.95 4.72 22.51
N GLU A 773 22.29 3.57 22.40
CA GLU A 773 22.53 2.59 21.33
C GLU A 773 22.18 3.17 19.95
N PHE A 774 21.07 3.89 19.85
CA PHE A 774 20.64 4.56 18.61
C PHE A 774 21.56 5.70 18.19
N TYR A 775 21.79 6.71 19.05
CA TYR A 775 22.51 7.93 18.64
C TYR A 775 24.05 7.85 18.70
N PHE A 776 24.62 6.88 19.44
CA PHE A 776 26.08 6.82 19.66
C PHE A 776 26.73 5.48 19.28
N GLY A 777 25.94 4.44 19.00
CA GLY A 777 26.41 3.15 18.51
C GLY A 777 27.16 2.28 19.55
N SER A 778 27.19 0.97 19.32
CA SER A 778 27.77 0.01 20.26
C SER A 778 29.19 -0.45 19.90
N GLU A 779 30.22 0.25 20.41
CA GLU A 779 31.60 -0.30 20.44
C GLU A 779 31.79 -1.39 21.53
N VAL A 780 30.74 -2.15 21.90
CA VAL A 780 30.81 -3.44 22.65
C VAL A 780 29.61 -4.33 22.29
N SER A 781 29.88 -5.53 21.75
CA SER A 781 28.86 -6.55 21.52
C SER A 781 28.23 -7.08 22.82
N LEU A 782 26.92 -6.85 23.02
CA LEU A 782 26.13 -7.40 24.13
C LEU A 782 25.09 -8.40 23.62
N SER A 783 25.33 -9.68 23.92
CA SER A 783 24.36 -10.75 23.68
C SER A 783 23.20 -10.68 24.69
N VAL A 784 22.04 -10.16 24.28
CA VAL A 784 20.82 -10.16 25.10
C VAL A 784 20.11 -11.52 24.99
N GLU A 785 20.15 -12.33 26.06
CA GLU A 785 19.32 -13.54 26.17
C GLU A 785 17.84 -13.16 26.42
N ARG A 786 17.06 -12.85 25.35
CA ARG A 786 15.59 -12.76 25.45
C ARG A 786 15.03 -14.11 25.98
N SER A 787 14.21 -14.04 27.02
CA SER A 787 13.75 -15.19 27.83
C SER A 787 12.72 -16.09 27.09
N LYS A 788 13.19 -17.03 26.25
CA LYS A 788 12.32 -18.03 25.57
C LYS A 788 11.74 -19.06 26.55
N LYS A 789 10.54 -18.77 27.07
CA LYS A 789 9.79 -19.59 28.05
C LYS A 789 9.06 -20.78 27.39
N LYS A 790 9.78 -21.65 26.66
CA LYS A 790 9.18 -22.82 25.99
C LYS A 790 8.50 -23.80 26.97
N THR A 791 7.18 -23.85 26.95
CA THR A 791 6.38 -24.93 27.54
C THR A 791 6.51 -26.22 26.71
N ARG A 792 6.73 -27.35 27.39
CA ARG A 792 6.91 -28.67 26.75
C ARG A 792 5.58 -29.37 26.50
N ARG A 793 5.39 -29.89 25.28
CA ARG A 793 4.75 -31.21 25.03
C ARG A 793 5.66 -32.08 24.15
N THR A 794 5.38 -33.38 24.11
CA THR A 794 6.41 -34.42 23.87
C THR A 794 6.01 -35.53 22.89
N ALA A 795 6.87 -35.81 21.89
CA ALA A 795 7.17 -37.14 21.31
C ALA A 795 8.45 -36.99 20.46
N ARG A 796 9.54 -37.77 20.51
CA ARG A 796 9.84 -39.21 20.70
C ARG A 796 9.97 -39.98 19.37
N GLY A 797 11.15 -39.91 18.75
CA GLY A 797 11.46 -40.63 17.49
C GLY A 797 12.96 -40.83 17.22
N SER A 798 13.60 -41.71 18.00
CA SER A 798 14.90 -42.36 17.76
C SER A 798 15.47 -42.34 16.33
N ARG A 799 16.72 -41.83 16.17
CA ARG A 799 17.91 -42.44 15.53
C ARG A 799 19.05 -41.39 15.42
N ILE A 800 20.35 -41.70 15.28
CA ILE A 800 21.07 -42.98 15.32
C ILE A 800 22.35 -42.96 16.22
N THR A 801 23.56 -43.02 15.67
CA THR A 801 24.85 -43.28 16.36
C THR A 801 25.96 -42.26 16.07
N ALA A 802 26.63 -41.79 17.12
CA ALA A 802 27.95 -41.15 17.04
C ALA A 802 29.08 -42.12 16.62
N LYS A 803 30.21 -41.60 16.08
CA LYS A 803 31.58 -42.03 16.49
C LYS A 803 32.79 -41.21 15.96
N THR A 804 33.37 -40.43 16.88
CA THR A 804 34.80 -40.45 17.29
C THR A 804 35.98 -40.09 16.36
N THR A 805 36.76 -39.13 16.88
CA THR A 805 38.25 -39.07 17.06
C THR A 805 39.22 -38.56 15.98
N LYS A 806 39.76 -37.36 16.27
CA LYS A 806 41.21 -37.04 16.49
C LYS A 806 42.27 -37.85 15.71
N ARG A 807 43.16 -37.17 14.95
CA ARG A 807 44.62 -37.07 15.29
C ARG A 807 45.55 -36.20 14.39
N THR A 808 46.10 -35.14 15.00
CA THR A 808 47.55 -34.75 15.09
C THR A 808 48.45 -34.34 13.90
N LYS A 809 49.22 -33.25 14.20
CA LYS A 809 50.64 -32.88 13.87
C LYS A 809 50.91 -32.08 12.58
N ARG A 810 51.50 -30.87 12.66
CA ARG A 810 52.96 -30.51 12.82
C ARG A 810 53.78 -30.89 11.56
N THR A 811 54.55 -30.02 10.88
CA THR A 811 55.57 -29.06 11.38
C THR A 811 56.17 -28.13 10.27
N LYS A 812 56.57 -26.88 10.64
CA LYS A 812 57.76 -26.10 10.16
C LYS A 812 57.71 -25.55 8.70
N ARG A 813 58.39 -24.44 8.29
CA ARG A 813 59.54 -23.67 8.85
C ARG A 813 59.74 -22.27 8.16
N THR A 814 60.04 -21.19 8.91
CA THR A 814 61.01 -20.04 8.68
C THR A 814 61.17 -19.38 7.28
N LEU A 815 61.44 -18.07 7.07
CA LEU A 815 62.05 -16.91 7.81
C LEU A 815 61.35 -15.58 7.36
N GLY A 816 61.47 -14.37 7.97
CA GLY A 816 62.12 -13.90 9.21
C GLY A 816 62.40 -12.36 9.23
N THR A 817 62.76 -11.79 10.41
CA THR A 817 63.36 -10.43 10.68
C THR A 817 62.57 -9.16 10.27
N LYS A 818 62.49 -8.02 10.99
CA LYS A 818 62.89 -7.43 12.31
C LYS A 818 61.77 -6.39 12.65
N GLY A 819 61.48 -5.88 13.85
CA GLY A 819 62.10 -5.95 15.17
C GLY A 819 62.46 -4.57 15.73
N LYS A 820 61.73 -4.07 16.76
CA LYS A 820 62.30 -3.46 17.99
C LYS A 820 61.24 -3.18 19.07
N LYS A 821 61.64 -3.35 20.33
CA LYS A 821 60.90 -2.95 21.55
C LYS A 821 61.63 -1.81 22.23
N THR A 822 60.92 -0.97 22.98
CA THR A 822 61.51 -0.28 24.16
C THR A 822 60.49 -0.10 25.27
N LYS A 823 60.86 -0.51 26.49
CA LYS A 823 60.21 -0.13 27.75
C LYS A 823 60.99 1.05 28.36
N ARG A 824 60.32 2.01 29.01
CA ARG A 824 60.43 2.25 30.47
C ARG A 824 59.74 3.55 30.94
N THR A 825 59.40 3.52 32.21
CA THR A 825 58.78 4.58 33.05
C THR A 825 59.80 5.56 33.64
N PHE A 826 59.28 6.53 34.43
CA PHE A 826 59.92 7.61 35.24
C PHE A 826 60.07 8.97 34.53
N LYS A 827 59.97 10.15 35.20
CA LYS A 827 59.43 10.60 36.51
C LYS A 827 59.76 12.12 36.69
N ASP A 828 58.97 12.87 37.48
CA ASP A 828 59.19 14.25 38.01
C ASP A 828 59.17 15.45 37.04
N VAL A 829 58.27 16.42 37.28
CA VAL A 829 58.48 17.83 37.76
C VAL A 829 57.06 18.35 38.14
N ALA A 830 56.63 18.55 39.39
CA ALA A 830 57.13 19.37 40.52
C ALA A 830 56.76 20.88 40.45
N ASP A 831 55.70 21.23 41.19
CA ASP A 831 55.37 22.53 41.83
C ASP A 831 55.29 23.83 41.01
N THR A 832 54.09 24.46 40.98
CA THR A 832 53.71 25.69 41.75
C THR A 832 52.35 26.19 41.19
N PHE A 833 51.22 26.12 41.90
CA PHE A 833 50.85 27.02 43.01
C PHE A 833 49.94 26.35 44.07
N ARG A 834 50.22 26.63 45.34
CA ARG A 834 49.23 26.65 46.46
C ARG A 834 48.73 28.10 46.60
N THR A 835 47.57 28.42 47.19
CA THR A 835 47.28 28.23 48.62
C THR A 835 45.81 28.46 49.04
N LEU A 836 45.29 27.52 49.84
CA LEU A 836 44.63 27.70 51.17
C LEU A 836 43.28 28.46 51.25
N LYS A 837 42.16 27.78 51.53
CA LYS A 837 41.61 27.32 52.85
C LYS A 837 40.83 28.40 53.64
N THR A 838 39.60 28.06 54.05
CA THR A 838 39.10 27.78 55.44
C THR A 838 37.55 27.85 55.45
N GLY A 839 36.78 27.11 56.26
CA GLY A 839 37.09 25.94 57.10
C GLY A 839 35.93 25.49 58.02
N LYS A 840 35.80 24.15 58.21
CA LYS A 840 35.26 23.37 59.37
C LYS A 840 33.95 23.76 60.12
N THR A 841 33.30 22.67 60.60
CA THR A 841 32.34 22.52 61.74
C THR A 841 30.84 22.66 61.41
N THR A 842 29.88 21.87 61.95
CA THR A 842 29.91 20.64 62.79
C THR A 842 28.59 19.84 62.76
N LYS A 843 28.69 18.49 62.82
CA LYS A 843 27.77 17.50 63.45
C LYS A 843 26.34 17.95 63.88
N LYS A 844 25.31 17.16 63.50
CA LYS A 844 24.66 16.16 64.40
C LYS A 844 23.61 15.25 63.73
N THR A 845 23.80 13.95 63.97
CA THR A 845 22.86 12.82 63.90
C THR A 845 21.39 13.06 64.29
N VAL A 846 20.48 12.41 63.55
CA VAL A 846 19.33 11.68 64.13
C VAL A 846 19.42 10.21 63.69
N LYS A 847 19.02 9.28 64.56
CA LYS A 847 18.99 7.83 64.30
C LYS A 847 17.54 7.35 64.27
N VAL A 848 17.18 6.52 63.29
CA VAL A 848 16.11 5.52 63.47
C VAL A 848 16.70 4.13 63.15
N LYS A 849 16.20 3.10 63.84
CA LYS A 849 16.87 1.80 63.97
C LYS A 849 16.32 0.79 62.97
N THR A 850 17.18 0.27 62.10
CA THR A 850 16.96 -1.04 61.46
C THR A 850 17.27 -2.17 62.44
N THR A 851 16.26 -2.97 62.81
CA THR A 851 16.47 -4.21 63.58
C THR A 851 16.66 -5.40 62.65
N LYS A 852 17.90 -5.88 62.55
CA LYS A 852 18.27 -7.14 61.89
C LYS A 852 17.43 -8.33 62.39
N LYS A 853 17.12 -9.25 61.46
CA LYS A 853 17.31 -10.68 61.69
C LYS A 853 17.79 -11.39 60.41
N THR A 854 18.95 -12.03 60.52
CA THR A 854 19.76 -12.61 59.44
C THR A 854 19.60 -14.13 59.32
N LYS A 855 19.71 -14.66 58.10
CA LYS A 855 20.48 -15.87 57.72
C LYS A 855 20.81 -15.73 56.21
N LYS A 856 22.08 -15.58 55.78
CA LYS A 856 23.11 -16.63 55.54
C LYS A 856 22.66 -17.69 54.52
N THR A 857 23.43 -18.08 53.49
CA THR A 857 24.90 -18.01 53.27
C THR A 857 25.30 -17.71 51.81
N ASP A 858 26.41 -17.06 51.45
CA ASP A 858 27.23 -16.08 52.21
C ASP A 858 27.95 -15.05 51.26
N VAL A 859 28.56 -15.40 50.08
CA VAL A 859 29.26 -14.43 49.16
C VAL A 859 29.36 -14.87 47.67
N SER A 860 29.03 -13.97 46.72
CA SER A 860 29.67 -13.88 45.38
C SER A 860 30.11 -12.43 45.12
N VAL A 861 31.19 -12.23 44.38
CA VAL A 861 31.74 -10.89 44.09
C VAL A 861 31.14 -10.41 42.77
N VAL A 862 30.27 -9.39 42.84
CA VAL A 862 29.85 -8.63 41.66
C VAL A 862 30.88 -7.52 41.41
N THR A 863 31.26 -7.32 40.16
CA THR A 863 32.22 -6.31 39.71
C THR A 863 31.57 -4.92 39.63
N PRO A 864 32.30 -3.84 39.96
CA PRO A 864 31.78 -2.47 39.94
C PRO A 864 31.88 -1.82 38.54
N THR A 865 31.72 -2.60 37.47
CA THR A 865 31.90 -2.10 36.10
C THR A 865 30.62 -1.44 35.58
N VAL A 866 29.47 -2.10 35.79
CA VAL A 866 28.17 -1.70 35.20
C VAL A 866 27.68 -0.34 35.70
N GLU A 867 27.81 -0.03 37.00
CA GLU A 867 27.42 1.29 37.56
C GLU A 867 28.26 2.44 36.98
N VAL A 868 29.49 2.19 36.51
CA VAL A 868 30.37 3.21 35.91
C VAL A 868 30.12 3.34 34.40
N GLU A 869 29.53 2.33 33.77
CA GLU A 869 29.21 2.27 32.35
C GLU A 869 27.94 3.08 32.07
N ILE A 870 26.90 2.90 32.90
CA ILE A 870 25.64 3.65 32.83
C ILE A 870 25.83 5.15 33.11
N ASP A 871 26.68 5.54 34.09
CA ASP A 871 26.99 6.96 34.35
C ASP A 871 27.60 7.66 33.12
N VAL A 872 28.40 6.95 32.31
CA VAL A 872 29.04 7.49 31.10
C VAL A 872 28.07 7.55 29.91
N GLN A 873 27.18 6.55 29.77
CA GLN A 873 26.11 6.59 28.77
C GLN A 873 25.15 7.74 29.06
N PHE A 874 24.78 7.96 30.32
CA PHE A 874 23.91 9.07 30.73
C PHE A 874 24.55 10.44 30.45
N GLU A 875 25.84 10.63 30.72
CA GLU A 875 26.56 11.88 30.35
C GLU A 875 26.63 12.12 28.82
N ALA A 876 26.46 11.09 27.99
CA ALA A 876 26.39 11.23 26.53
C ALA A 876 24.96 11.52 26.04
N VAL A 877 23.96 10.76 26.51
CA VAL A 877 22.54 10.97 26.16
C VAL A 877 22.04 12.36 26.59
N GLN A 878 22.57 12.92 27.69
CA GLN A 878 22.31 14.31 28.10
C GLN A 878 22.80 15.39 27.11
N GLN A 879 23.48 15.03 26.02
CA GLN A 879 23.89 15.96 24.96
C GLN A 879 22.96 15.94 23.74
N LEU A 880 21.95 15.07 23.72
CA LEU A 880 20.90 15.07 22.70
C LEU A 880 20.02 16.31 22.85
N THR A 881 19.52 16.81 21.72
CA THR A 881 18.49 17.86 21.71
C THR A 881 17.13 17.29 22.15
N ARG A 882 16.22 18.18 22.58
CA ARG A 882 14.85 17.80 22.93
C ARG A 882 14.15 17.17 21.73
N GLU A 883 14.39 17.75 20.56
CA GLU A 883 13.82 17.39 19.27
C GLU A 883 14.21 15.95 18.89
N GLN A 884 15.50 15.62 18.96
CA GLN A 884 15.99 14.24 18.77
C GLN A 884 15.35 13.24 19.75
N VAL A 885 15.21 13.60 21.03
CA VAL A 885 14.58 12.68 21.99
C VAL A 885 13.08 12.49 21.68
N VAL A 886 12.37 13.54 21.27
CA VAL A 886 10.94 13.49 20.92
C VAL A 886 10.70 12.71 19.61
N GLU A 887 11.54 12.94 18.60
CA GLU A 887 11.58 12.20 17.34
C GLU A 887 11.84 10.70 17.60
N PHE A 888 12.88 10.38 18.36
CA PHE A 888 13.13 9.00 18.78
C PHE A 888 11.96 8.43 19.60
N MET A 889 11.36 9.22 20.49
CA MET A 889 10.28 8.77 21.37
C MET A 889 9.07 8.29 20.56
N PHE A 890 8.52 9.13 19.68
CA PHE A 890 7.30 8.80 18.93
C PHE A 890 7.55 7.94 17.68
N GLY A 891 8.75 7.96 17.12
CA GLY A 891 9.18 7.03 16.06
C GLY A 891 9.75 5.72 16.63
N ARG A 892 11.08 5.56 16.59
CA ARG A 892 11.76 4.29 16.92
C ARG A 892 11.46 3.75 18.33
N GLY A 893 11.19 4.62 19.30
CA GLY A 893 10.84 4.28 20.67
C GLY A 893 9.52 3.51 20.76
N VAL A 894 8.48 3.98 20.07
CA VAL A 894 7.22 3.24 19.90
C VAL A 894 7.48 1.88 19.25
N LYS A 895 8.25 1.82 18.15
CA LYS A 895 8.60 0.57 17.46
C LYS A 895 9.40 -0.42 18.35
N LEU A 896 10.16 0.06 19.33
CA LEU A 896 10.83 -0.77 20.35
C LEU A 896 9.88 -1.31 21.45
N GLY A 897 8.58 -1.03 21.37
CA GLY A 897 7.57 -1.41 22.37
C GLY A 897 7.59 -0.53 23.62
N ILE A 898 8.14 0.69 23.55
CA ILE A 898 8.13 1.63 24.67
C ILE A 898 6.75 2.31 24.72
N ASP A 899 6.08 2.21 25.88
CA ASP A 899 4.81 2.89 26.10
C ASP A 899 5.03 4.38 26.39
N VAL A 900 5.09 5.15 25.30
CA VAL A 900 5.28 6.61 25.34
C VAL A 900 4.22 7.36 26.14
N SER A 901 3.03 6.77 26.36
CA SER A 901 1.95 7.40 27.13
C SER A 901 2.31 7.60 28.60
N GLU A 902 3.23 6.81 29.18
CA GLU A 902 3.73 7.01 30.55
C GLU A 902 4.45 8.35 30.75
N PHE A 903 4.92 8.99 29.67
CA PHE A 903 5.68 10.24 29.67
C PHE A 903 4.90 11.42 29.07
N VAL A 904 3.63 11.21 28.72
CA VAL A 904 2.77 12.23 28.10
C VAL A 904 1.54 12.50 28.98
N GLN A 905 1.13 13.76 29.08
CA GLN A 905 -0.03 14.18 29.86
C GLN A 905 -1.33 13.91 29.09
N VAL A 906 -1.72 12.63 28.99
CA VAL A 906 -2.83 12.18 28.15
C VAL A 906 -4.17 12.85 28.51
N ASP A 907 -4.45 13.14 29.78
CA ASP A 907 -5.64 13.90 30.20
C ASP A 907 -5.72 15.30 29.56
N PHE A 908 -4.57 15.96 29.35
CA PHE A 908 -4.51 17.24 28.62
C PHE A 908 -4.79 17.01 27.13
N LEU A 909 -4.20 15.99 26.50
CA LEU A 909 -4.48 15.67 25.10
C LEU A 909 -5.95 15.32 24.85
N ARG A 910 -6.56 14.50 25.71
CA ARG A 910 -7.98 14.13 25.67
C ARG A 910 -8.91 15.34 25.76
N ASN A 911 -8.48 16.40 26.44
CA ASN A 911 -9.21 17.67 26.55
C ASN A 911 -8.98 18.55 25.31
N SER A 912 -7.72 18.81 24.96
CA SER A 912 -7.30 19.69 23.87
C SER A 912 -7.73 19.19 22.49
N PHE A 913 -7.77 17.88 22.29
CA PHE A 913 -8.07 17.24 21.00
C PHE A 913 -9.38 16.44 21.02
N GLU A 914 -10.27 16.66 22.00
CA GLU A 914 -11.48 15.85 22.22
C GLU A 914 -12.29 15.62 20.92
N ALA A 915 -12.59 16.69 20.18
CA ALA A 915 -13.39 16.60 18.96
C ALA A 915 -12.69 15.82 17.83
N GLY A 916 -11.37 16.00 17.67
CA GLY A 916 -10.57 15.30 16.68
C GLY A 916 -10.48 13.79 16.98
N LEU A 917 -10.27 13.44 18.25
CA LEU A 917 -10.24 12.04 18.70
C LEU A 917 -11.59 11.33 18.52
N LEU A 918 -12.70 12.01 18.83
CA LEU A 918 -14.05 11.46 18.62
C LEU A 918 -14.35 11.24 17.13
N GLN A 919 -13.99 12.20 16.28
CA GLN A 919 -14.25 12.15 14.84
C GLN A 919 -13.32 11.18 14.11
N GLY A 920 -12.01 11.29 14.32
CA GLY A 920 -10.99 10.53 13.61
C GLY A 920 -11.03 9.02 13.90
N TYR A 921 -11.40 8.63 15.12
CA TYR A 921 -11.57 7.22 15.50
C TYR A 921 -13.03 6.75 15.56
N GLY A 922 -14.02 7.61 15.25
CA GLY A 922 -15.44 7.27 15.20
C GLY A 922 -16.09 6.87 16.54
N VAL A 923 -15.49 7.27 17.68
CA VAL A 923 -15.93 6.87 19.03
C VAL A 923 -16.90 7.87 19.67
N SER A 924 -17.66 7.42 20.68
CA SER A 924 -18.71 8.24 21.31
C SER A 924 -18.22 9.04 22.52
N SER A 925 -17.08 8.63 23.09
CA SER A 925 -16.41 9.23 24.23
C SER A 925 -14.91 8.99 24.10
N THR A 926 -14.06 10.00 24.30
CA THR A 926 -12.60 9.79 24.21
C THR A 926 -12.10 8.74 25.20
N LEU A 927 -12.75 8.60 26.37
CA LEU A 927 -12.48 7.55 27.38
C LEU A 927 -12.67 6.10 26.88
N GLU A 928 -13.16 5.90 25.65
CA GLU A 928 -13.24 4.59 24.98
C GLU A 928 -11.90 4.22 24.30
N LEU A 929 -11.04 5.21 24.00
CA LEU A 929 -9.73 5.02 23.37
C LEU A 929 -8.66 4.67 24.42
N ASP A 930 -7.73 3.78 24.06
CA ASP A 930 -6.49 3.57 24.80
C ASP A 930 -5.64 4.87 24.85
N ASP A 931 -4.82 5.02 25.90
CA ASP A 931 -3.97 6.20 26.08
C ASP A 931 -2.92 6.34 24.95
N ARG A 932 -2.48 5.22 24.34
CA ARG A 932 -1.53 5.21 23.20
C ARG A 932 -2.15 5.79 21.95
N LEU A 933 -3.41 5.47 21.65
CA LEU A 933 -4.15 5.99 20.49
C LEU A 933 -4.37 7.51 20.60
N VAL A 934 -4.55 8.03 21.83
CA VAL A 934 -4.62 9.49 22.04
C VAL A 934 -3.29 10.18 21.77
N VAL A 935 -2.17 9.55 22.11
CA VAL A 935 -0.82 10.08 21.85
C VAL A 935 -0.50 10.00 20.36
N ASP A 936 -0.79 8.87 19.72
CA ASP A 936 -0.62 8.61 18.29
C ASP A 936 -1.36 9.64 17.42
N PHE A 937 -2.63 9.92 17.73
CA PHE A 937 -3.43 10.94 17.03
C PHE A 937 -2.80 12.35 17.04
N VAL A 938 -2.04 12.70 18.09
CA VAL A 938 -1.51 14.06 18.28
C VAL A 938 -0.06 14.19 17.79
N TYR A 939 0.75 13.14 17.95
CA TYR A 939 2.19 13.20 17.70
C TYR A 939 2.69 12.22 16.62
N GLY A 940 1.79 11.43 16.02
CA GLY A 940 2.17 10.28 15.20
C GLY A 940 2.61 9.09 16.07
N GLY A 941 2.90 7.97 15.41
CA GLY A 941 3.18 6.73 16.11
C GLY A 941 3.16 5.54 15.17
N LEU A 942 2.33 4.54 15.48
CA LEU A 942 2.14 3.40 14.56
C LEU A 942 1.21 3.76 13.40
N SER A 943 0.30 4.73 13.53
CA SER A 943 -0.65 5.05 12.45
C SER A 943 -0.01 5.56 11.15
N SER A 944 1.19 6.14 11.24
CA SER A 944 2.00 6.56 10.08
C SER A 944 2.84 5.45 9.46
N GLU A 945 2.95 4.30 10.13
CA GLU A 945 3.83 3.18 9.78
C GLU A 945 3.05 1.90 9.42
N LEU A 946 1.79 1.85 9.84
CA LEU A 946 0.89 0.71 9.72
C LEU A 946 0.16 0.76 8.38
N ASP A 947 0.46 -0.20 7.50
CA ASP A 947 -0.40 -0.44 6.34
C ASP A 947 -1.64 -1.21 6.82
N PHE A 948 -2.75 -0.47 6.95
CA PHE A 948 -4.03 -1.02 7.41
C PHE A 948 -4.57 -2.13 6.51
N SER A 949 -4.25 -2.15 5.22
CA SER A 949 -4.71 -3.18 4.28
C SER A 949 -3.89 -4.46 4.45
N PHE A 950 -2.57 -4.34 4.41
CA PHE A 950 -1.63 -5.43 4.69
C PHE A 950 -1.91 -6.07 6.04
N TYR A 951 -1.98 -5.27 7.11
CA TYR A 951 -2.15 -5.78 8.47
C TYR A 951 -3.53 -6.44 8.66
N ARG A 952 -4.57 -5.89 8.04
CA ARG A 952 -5.93 -6.47 8.02
C ARG A 952 -5.95 -7.84 7.35
N GLU A 953 -5.26 -8.00 6.22
CA GLU A 953 -5.21 -9.26 5.48
C GLU A 953 -4.33 -10.30 6.20
N GLN A 954 -3.07 -9.95 6.49
CA GLN A 954 -2.07 -10.83 7.09
C GLN A 954 -2.50 -11.35 8.48
N TYR A 955 -3.13 -10.49 9.30
CA TYR A 955 -3.54 -10.84 10.66
C TYR A 955 -5.05 -11.01 10.83
N ALA A 956 -5.80 -11.20 9.74
CA ALA A 956 -7.26 -11.33 9.73
C ALA A 956 -7.79 -12.32 10.80
N SER A 957 -7.19 -13.51 10.88
CA SER A 957 -7.61 -14.56 11.83
C SER A 957 -7.33 -14.21 13.30
N GLU A 958 -6.34 -13.35 13.56
CA GLU A 958 -5.91 -12.95 14.91
C GLU A 958 -6.75 -11.77 15.40
N LEU A 959 -6.94 -10.76 14.54
CA LEU A 959 -7.86 -9.64 14.72
C LEU A 959 -9.30 -10.12 15.01
N GLN A 960 -9.81 -11.07 14.21
CA GLN A 960 -11.13 -11.67 14.43
C GLN A 960 -11.23 -12.44 15.76
N ALA A 961 -10.14 -13.07 16.21
CA ALA A 961 -10.10 -13.84 17.44
C ALA A 961 -10.06 -12.96 18.70
N GLU A 962 -9.36 -11.83 18.65
CA GLU A 962 -9.26 -10.89 19.79
C GLU A 962 -10.54 -10.06 19.95
N PHE A 963 -11.02 -9.42 18.87
CA PHE A 963 -12.20 -8.55 18.94
C PHE A 963 -13.55 -9.27 18.82
N GLY A 964 -13.56 -10.50 18.28
CA GLY A 964 -14.80 -11.28 18.10
C GLY A 964 -15.76 -10.72 17.05
N LEU A 965 -15.24 -9.92 16.11
CA LEU A 965 -15.94 -9.31 14.98
C LEU A 965 -15.57 -10.03 13.67
N SER A 966 -16.36 -9.84 12.61
CA SER A 966 -15.93 -10.22 11.25
C SER A 966 -14.87 -9.23 10.72
N ILE A 967 -14.06 -9.61 9.73
CA ILE A 967 -12.91 -8.77 9.32
C ILE A 967 -13.38 -7.43 8.73
N ASP A 968 -14.54 -7.45 8.06
CA ASP A 968 -15.21 -6.26 7.50
C ASP A 968 -15.83 -5.34 8.57
N GLN A 969 -15.93 -5.82 9.82
CA GLN A 969 -16.44 -5.06 10.97
C GLN A 969 -15.33 -4.51 11.87
N ILE A 970 -14.07 -4.90 11.63
CA ILE A 970 -12.92 -4.41 12.40
C ILE A 970 -12.50 -3.07 11.79
N THR A 971 -12.72 -1.98 12.51
CA THR A 971 -12.31 -0.64 12.09
C THR A 971 -10.81 -0.46 12.20
N ASP A 972 -10.24 0.47 11.43
CA ASP A 972 -8.80 0.77 11.48
C ASP A 972 -8.35 1.18 12.89
N THR A 973 -9.20 1.83 13.69
CA THR A 973 -9.00 2.07 15.13
C THR A 973 -8.66 0.80 15.92
N LEU A 974 -9.37 -0.30 15.67
CA LEU A 974 -9.15 -1.58 16.35
C LEU A 974 -7.90 -2.30 15.82
N ILE A 975 -7.57 -2.11 14.54
CA ILE A 975 -6.30 -2.61 13.97
C ILE A 975 -5.11 -1.89 14.63
N LEU A 976 -5.18 -0.56 14.76
CA LEU A 976 -4.17 0.25 15.43
C LEU A 976 -4.04 -0.13 16.92
N GLU A 977 -5.17 -0.33 17.62
CA GLU A 977 -5.17 -0.83 19.01
C GLU A 977 -4.48 -2.21 19.11
N HIS A 978 -4.75 -3.14 18.19
CA HIS A 978 -4.09 -4.44 18.14
C HIS A 978 -2.60 -4.33 17.83
N ALA A 979 -2.19 -3.48 16.89
CA ALA A 979 -0.79 -3.23 16.57
C ALA A 979 -0.01 -2.75 17.81
N TYR A 980 -0.58 -1.81 18.57
CA TYR A 980 0.00 -1.29 19.82
C TYR A 980 0.02 -2.29 20.98
N THR A 981 -0.98 -3.16 21.10
CA THR A 981 -1.17 -4.01 22.30
C THR A 981 -0.67 -5.45 22.13
N VAL A 982 -0.75 -5.99 20.91
CA VAL A 982 -0.38 -7.37 20.56
C VAL A 982 0.74 -7.41 19.54
N GLY A 983 0.69 -6.52 18.52
CA GLY A 983 1.66 -6.47 17.42
C GLY A 983 3.10 -6.28 17.91
N LEU A 984 3.36 -5.17 18.61
CA LEU A 984 4.67 -4.86 19.19
C LEU A 984 5.15 -5.89 20.23
N GLU A 985 4.25 -6.50 21.02
CA GLU A 985 4.64 -7.57 21.96
C GLU A 985 5.06 -8.88 21.25
N SER A 986 4.56 -9.10 20.03
CA SER A 986 4.66 -10.36 19.30
C SER A 986 5.66 -10.35 18.13
N ASP A 987 6.34 -9.22 17.86
CA ASP A 987 7.16 -8.98 16.64
C ASP A 987 6.31 -9.19 15.36
N LEU A 988 5.10 -8.62 15.28
CA LEU A 988 4.31 -8.64 14.03
C LEU A 988 4.78 -7.53 13.08
N ALA A 989 4.79 -7.82 11.78
CA ALA A 989 5.05 -6.83 10.75
C ALA A 989 3.93 -5.79 10.73
N LEU A 990 4.27 -4.51 10.57
CA LEU A 990 3.31 -3.39 10.55
C LEU A 990 2.94 -2.98 9.12
N SER A 991 3.84 -3.24 8.21
CA SER A 991 3.83 -2.88 6.80
C SER A 991 4.48 -4.02 6.00
N PRO A 992 4.28 -4.08 4.67
CA PRO A 992 5.02 -5.01 3.83
C PRO A 992 6.50 -4.65 3.62
N ILE A 993 6.96 -3.51 4.15
CA ILE A 993 8.36 -3.04 4.08
C ILE A 993 8.78 -2.50 5.46
N ASP A 994 9.78 -3.10 6.10
CA ASP A 994 10.44 -2.55 7.31
C ASP A 994 11.43 -1.46 6.90
N SER A 995 10.89 -0.27 6.66
CA SER A 995 11.61 0.94 6.27
C SER A 995 12.73 1.33 7.25
N ASP A 996 12.56 1.07 8.54
CA ASP A 996 13.54 1.38 9.57
C ASP A 996 14.78 0.48 9.50
N GLU A 997 14.57 -0.85 9.48
CA GLU A 997 15.70 -1.79 9.38
C GLU A 997 16.38 -1.68 8.01
N LEU A 998 15.64 -1.39 6.95
CA LEU A 998 16.17 -1.09 5.62
C LEU A 998 17.12 0.12 5.63
N VAL A 999 16.69 1.29 6.15
CA VAL A 999 17.53 2.50 6.24
C VAL A 999 18.74 2.29 7.17
N LEU A 1000 18.57 1.53 8.25
CA LEU A 1000 19.68 1.14 9.13
C LEU A 1000 20.66 0.19 8.42
N ALA A 1001 20.20 -0.71 7.57
CA ALA A 1001 21.06 -1.60 6.79
C ALA A 1001 21.81 -0.82 5.70
N GLN A 1002 21.13 0.06 4.96
CA GLN A 1002 21.71 0.92 3.91
C GLN A 1002 22.78 1.86 4.47
N SER A 1003 22.51 2.55 5.59
CA SER A 1003 23.51 3.42 6.24
C SER A 1003 24.72 2.66 6.81
N ASN A 1004 24.54 1.43 7.30
CA ASN A 1004 25.68 0.58 7.70
C ASN A 1004 26.48 0.07 6.49
N ALA A 1005 25.79 -0.31 5.40
CA ALA A 1005 26.38 -0.72 4.13
C ALA A 1005 27.27 0.38 3.51
N GLU A 1006 26.82 1.63 3.54
CA GLU A 1006 27.60 2.79 3.08
C GLU A 1006 28.91 2.97 3.88
N VAL A 1007 28.90 2.65 5.18
CA VAL A 1007 30.07 2.72 6.08
C VAL A 1007 31.00 1.51 5.94
N THR A 1008 30.48 0.31 5.66
CA THR A 1008 31.28 -0.93 5.54
C THR A 1008 31.75 -1.23 4.12
N GLY A 1009 31.03 -0.77 3.09
CA GLY A 1009 31.19 -1.17 1.70
C GLY A 1009 30.65 -2.58 1.40
N GLU A 1010 29.69 -3.07 2.19
CA GLU A 1010 28.97 -4.33 1.95
C GLU A 1010 27.58 -4.01 1.34
N SER A 1011 27.05 -4.87 0.47
CA SER A 1011 25.70 -4.69 -0.10
C SER A 1011 24.62 -5.12 0.89
N VAL A 1012 23.50 -4.39 0.93
CA VAL A 1012 22.29 -4.81 1.67
C VAL A 1012 21.55 -5.88 0.88
N ASP A 1013 21.16 -6.97 1.53
CA ASP A 1013 20.14 -7.89 0.99
C ASP A 1013 18.78 -7.35 1.41
N LEU A 1014 18.09 -6.68 0.48
CA LEU A 1014 16.86 -5.98 0.76
C LEU A 1014 15.71 -6.97 1.09
N SER A 1015 15.84 -8.23 0.68
CA SER A 1015 14.83 -9.27 0.91
C SER A 1015 14.71 -9.70 2.38
N GLU A 1016 15.64 -9.28 3.25
CA GLU A 1016 15.51 -9.45 4.70
C GLU A 1016 14.50 -8.47 5.34
N PHE A 1017 14.09 -7.40 4.64
CA PHE A 1017 13.26 -6.29 5.16
C PHE A 1017 11.90 -6.13 4.47
N VAL A 1018 11.57 -7.00 3.51
CA VAL A 1018 10.43 -6.82 2.59
C VAL A 1018 9.58 -8.09 2.51
N ASP A 1019 8.27 -7.98 2.70
CA ASP A 1019 7.30 -9.06 2.41
C ASP A 1019 7.07 -9.14 0.90
N VAL A 1020 8.06 -9.72 0.22
CA VAL A 1020 8.10 -9.88 -1.23
C VAL A 1020 6.86 -10.62 -1.75
N ASP A 1021 6.36 -11.63 -1.03
CA ASP A 1021 5.20 -12.40 -1.47
C ASP A 1021 3.93 -11.53 -1.50
N TYR A 1022 3.72 -10.67 -0.49
CA TYR A 1022 2.62 -9.70 -0.47
C TYR A 1022 2.75 -8.64 -1.58
N LEU A 1023 3.96 -8.11 -1.79
CA LEU A 1023 4.19 -7.04 -2.77
C LEU A 1023 4.10 -7.56 -4.21
N GLN A 1024 4.56 -8.79 -4.46
CA GLN A 1024 4.32 -9.49 -5.72
C GLN A 1024 2.83 -9.70 -5.98
N GLN A 1025 2.04 -10.03 -4.96
CA GLN A 1025 0.59 -10.20 -5.10
C GLN A 1025 -0.15 -8.85 -5.27
N THR A 1026 0.38 -7.77 -4.69
CA THR A 1026 -0.22 -6.42 -4.73
C THR A 1026 0.05 -5.70 -6.05
N TYR A 1027 1.25 -5.86 -6.60
CA TYR A 1027 1.73 -5.22 -7.84
C TYR A 1027 1.99 -6.24 -8.96
N ASP A 1028 1.26 -7.37 -8.98
CA ASP A 1028 1.43 -8.49 -9.94
C ASP A 1028 1.49 -7.99 -11.39
N SER A 1029 0.50 -7.18 -11.79
CA SER A 1029 0.37 -6.61 -13.14
C SER A 1029 1.56 -5.75 -13.56
N GLU A 1030 2.02 -4.89 -12.65
CA GLU A 1030 3.04 -3.89 -12.87
C GLU A 1030 4.43 -4.53 -12.93
N ILE A 1031 4.74 -5.44 -11.98
CA ILE A 1031 6.00 -6.19 -11.94
C ILE A 1031 6.11 -7.16 -13.14
N VAL A 1032 5.00 -7.80 -13.53
CA VAL A 1032 4.92 -8.65 -14.73
C VAL A 1032 5.21 -7.83 -16.00
N SER A 1033 4.67 -6.61 -16.09
CA SER A 1033 4.91 -5.71 -17.21
C SER A 1033 6.37 -5.28 -17.29
N GLU A 1034 6.94 -4.83 -16.16
CA GLU A 1034 8.28 -4.24 -16.09
C GLU A 1034 9.36 -5.27 -16.46
N TYR A 1035 9.36 -6.45 -15.81
CA TYR A 1035 10.34 -7.50 -16.06
C TYR A 1035 9.98 -8.45 -17.21
N ARG A 1036 8.81 -8.23 -17.86
CA ARG A 1036 8.31 -9.03 -18.99
C ARG A 1036 8.26 -10.54 -18.72
N VAL A 1037 7.99 -10.91 -17.46
CA VAL A 1037 7.86 -12.31 -17.03
C VAL A 1037 6.42 -12.78 -17.18
N GLY A 1038 6.19 -14.03 -17.59
CA GLY A 1038 4.82 -14.55 -17.76
C GLY A 1038 3.99 -14.74 -16.47
N ASN A 1039 4.55 -14.41 -15.31
CA ASN A 1039 3.95 -14.51 -13.97
C ASN A 1039 4.88 -13.83 -12.95
N VAL A 1040 4.36 -13.11 -11.95
CA VAL A 1040 5.18 -12.41 -10.95
C VAL A 1040 6.08 -13.34 -10.13
N TYR A 1041 5.70 -14.59 -9.86
CA TYR A 1041 6.55 -15.56 -9.17
C TYR A 1041 7.77 -16.05 -10.00
N ASN A 1042 7.94 -15.54 -11.23
CA ASN A 1042 9.14 -15.77 -12.05
C ASN A 1042 10.17 -14.62 -11.96
N VAL A 1043 9.86 -13.48 -11.32
CA VAL A 1043 10.92 -12.55 -10.91
C VAL A 1043 11.57 -12.98 -9.60
N SER A 1044 12.85 -12.66 -9.46
CA SER A 1044 13.57 -12.84 -8.20
C SER A 1044 13.09 -11.87 -7.13
N GLN A 1045 13.41 -12.18 -5.86
CA GLN A 1045 13.12 -11.28 -4.75
C GLN A 1045 13.81 -9.91 -4.93
N GLN A 1046 15.05 -9.89 -5.45
CA GLN A 1046 15.77 -8.65 -5.74
C GLN A 1046 15.00 -7.78 -6.75
N GLN A 1047 14.57 -8.35 -7.89
CA GLN A 1047 13.79 -7.62 -8.90
C GLN A 1047 12.47 -7.06 -8.37
N THR A 1048 11.80 -7.77 -7.45
CA THR A 1048 10.59 -7.22 -6.81
C THR A 1048 10.90 -5.94 -6.04
N ILE A 1049 12.08 -5.88 -5.44
CA ILE A 1049 12.50 -4.76 -4.61
C ILE A 1049 13.08 -3.63 -5.46
N ASP A 1050 13.87 -3.94 -6.48
CA ASP A 1050 14.36 -2.96 -7.46
C ASP A 1050 13.19 -2.17 -8.07
N PHE A 1051 12.07 -2.85 -8.40
CA PHE A 1051 10.83 -2.22 -8.85
C PHE A 1051 10.24 -1.24 -7.81
N LEU A 1052 10.30 -1.56 -6.52
CA LEU A 1052 9.75 -0.73 -5.45
C LEU A 1052 10.66 0.45 -5.07
N GLU A 1053 11.98 0.26 -5.00
CA GLU A 1053 12.94 1.35 -4.77
C GLU A 1053 12.86 2.43 -5.86
N SER A 1054 12.40 2.04 -7.04
CA SER A 1054 12.16 2.91 -8.18
C SER A 1054 10.78 3.57 -8.24
N GLY A 1055 9.86 3.24 -7.31
CA GLY A 1055 8.48 3.71 -7.36
C GLY A 1055 7.67 3.19 -8.55
N GLY A 1056 8.01 2.01 -9.08
CA GLY A 1056 7.50 1.52 -10.36
C GLY A 1056 8.08 2.24 -11.58
N GLN A 1057 9.21 2.94 -11.41
CA GLN A 1057 9.94 3.65 -12.45
C GLN A 1057 11.45 3.34 -12.33
N ILE A 1058 11.91 2.13 -12.71
CA ILE A 1058 13.34 1.95 -13.07
C ILE A 1058 13.55 2.59 -14.45
N ALA A 1059 13.42 3.91 -14.46
CA ALA A 1059 14.05 4.71 -15.46
C ALA A 1059 15.57 4.54 -15.27
N GLY A 1060 16.21 3.90 -16.26
CA GLY A 1060 17.64 4.03 -16.55
C GLY A 1060 18.65 3.76 -15.44
N VAL A 1061 18.84 2.49 -15.03
CA VAL A 1061 20.20 1.96 -14.79
C VAL A 1061 20.33 0.60 -15.50
N ASN A 1062 21.44 0.43 -16.21
CA ASN A 1062 21.77 -0.73 -17.07
C ASN A 1062 21.83 -2.08 -16.30
N TYR A 1063 21.86 -3.28 -16.91
CA TYR A 1063 22.61 -3.68 -18.13
C TYR A 1063 21.87 -4.73 -18.97
N SER A 1064 21.32 -4.33 -20.11
CA SER A 1064 21.43 -5.20 -21.28
C SER A 1064 22.87 -5.12 -21.74
N ALA A 1065 23.56 -6.23 -22.02
CA ALA A 1065 24.95 -6.17 -22.51
C ALA A 1065 25.09 -5.41 -23.87
N ALA A 1066 23.96 -5.09 -24.51
CA ALA A 1066 23.85 -4.20 -25.65
C ALA A 1066 24.12 -2.71 -25.34
N ILE A 1067 24.00 -2.27 -24.08
CA ILE A 1067 24.09 -0.85 -23.67
C ILE A 1067 25.07 -0.75 -22.49
N ASP A 1068 25.96 0.25 -22.51
CA ASP A 1068 27.01 0.46 -21.51
C ASP A 1068 27.26 1.97 -21.36
N THR A 1069 26.69 2.56 -20.32
CA THR A 1069 26.67 4.01 -20.05
C THR A 1069 28.08 4.57 -19.79
N ASP A 1070 28.93 3.83 -19.07
CA ASP A 1070 30.35 4.14 -18.85
C ASP A 1070 31.14 4.15 -20.18
N PHE A 1071 31.00 3.11 -21.01
CA PHE A 1071 31.63 3.06 -22.34
C PHE A 1071 31.18 4.22 -23.21
N TYR A 1072 29.89 4.58 -23.15
CA TYR A 1072 29.31 5.62 -23.99
C TYR A 1072 29.84 7.01 -23.59
N LEU A 1073 29.89 7.30 -22.30
CA LEU A 1073 30.51 8.52 -21.75
C LEU A 1073 32.00 8.62 -22.10
N GLU A 1074 32.77 7.52 -22.03
CA GLU A 1074 34.17 7.53 -22.45
C GLU A 1074 34.37 7.71 -23.97
N THR A 1075 33.41 7.25 -24.79
CA THR A 1075 33.57 7.17 -26.26
C THR A 1075 33.02 8.38 -27.00
N TYR A 1076 31.90 8.96 -26.55
CA TYR A 1076 31.14 10.01 -27.27
C TYR A 1076 31.05 11.33 -26.48
N ALA A 1077 32.01 11.60 -25.59
CA ALA A 1077 32.01 12.80 -24.74
C ALA A 1077 31.92 14.14 -25.52
N GLU A 1078 32.52 14.25 -26.72
CA GLU A 1078 32.45 15.48 -27.52
C GLU A 1078 31.06 15.68 -28.16
N GLU A 1079 30.35 14.59 -28.43
CA GLU A 1079 28.98 14.56 -28.95
C GLU A 1079 27.94 14.83 -27.85
N ILE A 1080 28.12 14.24 -26.66
CA ILE A 1080 27.28 14.50 -25.47
C ILE A 1080 27.39 15.97 -25.05
N ASP A 1081 28.59 16.55 -25.02
CA ASP A 1081 28.81 18.00 -24.77
C ASP A 1081 28.10 18.89 -25.83
N ALA A 1082 27.90 18.39 -27.05
CA ALA A 1082 27.30 19.15 -28.15
C ALA A 1082 25.76 19.09 -28.14
N ASP A 1083 25.20 17.93 -27.79
CA ASP A 1083 23.77 17.66 -27.71
C ASP A 1083 23.23 17.79 -26.26
N PHE A 1084 24.03 18.29 -25.30
CA PHE A 1084 23.66 18.48 -23.88
C PHE A 1084 22.23 18.99 -23.67
N ALA A 1085 21.83 20.08 -24.33
CA ALA A 1085 20.49 20.69 -24.22
C ALA A 1085 19.36 19.94 -24.98
N VAL A 1086 19.64 18.72 -25.44
CA VAL A 1086 18.70 17.72 -25.98
C VAL A 1086 18.68 16.48 -25.09
N ILE A 1087 19.75 16.23 -24.33
CA ILE A 1087 19.90 15.15 -23.36
C ILE A 1087 19.25 15.56 -22.03
N ASP A 1088 19.64 16.73 -21.51
CA ASP A 1088 18.98 17.47 -20.42
C ASP A 1088 17.55 17.84 -20.87
N ALA A 1089 16.63 16.91 -20.63
CA ALA A 1089 15.24 16.95 -21.06
C ALA A 1089 14.35 17.58 -19.99
N ASN A 1090 14.77 17.49 -18.72
CA ASN A 1090 14.10 18.13 -17.59
C ASN A 1090 14.50 19.62 -17.42
N ALA A 1091 15.60 20.06 -18.05
CA ALA A 1091 16.20 21.39 -18.02
C ALA A 1091 16.83 21.82 -16.66
N ASP A 1092 17.47 20.88 -15.95
CA ASP A 1092 18.09 21.09 -14.63
C ASP A 1092 19.59 21.45 -14.65
N ASP A 1093 20.21 21.59 -15.83
CA ASP A 1093 21.65 21.80 -16.06
C ASP A 1093 22.55 20.60 -15.61
N ALA A 1094 21.99 19.39 -15.43
CA ALA A 1094 22.70 18.12 -15.31
C ALA A 1094 22.41 17.19 -16.50
N ILE A 1095 22.99 15.98 -16.46
CA ILE A 1095 22.57 14.83 -17.28
C ILE A 1095 22.54 13.66 -16.29
N ASP A 1096 21.36 13.12 -16.03
CA ASP A 1096 21.22 11.90 -15.23
C ASP A 1096 21.41 10.62 -16.07
N GLU A 1097 21.34 9.43 -15.44
CA GLU A 1097 21.53 8.17 -16.16
C GLU A 1097 20.34 7.81 -17.07
N ILE A 1098 19.15 8.36 -16.81
CA ILE A 1098 17.92 8.18 -17.60
C ILE A 1098 18.03 8.97 -18.89
N GLU A 1099 18.33 10.25 -18.79
CA GLU A 1099 18.54 11.17 -19.91
C GLU A 1099 19.66 10.67 -20.83
N LEU A 1100 20.76 10.20 -20.23
CA LEU A 1100 21.83 9.54 -20.97
C LEU A 1100 21.36 8.24 -21.64
N PHE A 1101 20.59 7.39 -20.97
CA PHE A 1101 20.07 6.13 -21.53
C PHE A 1101 19.08 6.36 -22.68
N ASP A 1102 18.17 7.31 -22.53
CA ASP A 1102 17.21 7.72 -23.57
C ASP A 1102 17.93 8.33 -24.78
N TYR A 1103 19.00 9.10 -24.55
CA TYR A 1103 19.87 9.56 -25.63
C TYR A 1103 20.59 8.39 -26.32
N ILE A 1104 21.17 7.45 -25.56
CA ILE A 1104 21.87 6.28 -26.10
C ILE A 1104 20.94 5.40 -26.94
N THR A 1105 19.70 5.19 -26.51
CA THR A 1105 18.71 4.30 -27.15
C THR A 1105 17.81 5.00 -28.18
N GLY A 1106 17.80 6.33 -28.16
CA GLY A 1106 17.13 7.22 -29.11
C GLY A 1106 18.12 7.87 -30.09
N ALA A 1107 18.37 9.16 -29.93
CA ALA A 1107 19.10 9.98 -30.91
C ALA A 1107 20.54 9.49 -31.19
N GLY A 1108 21.26 9.00 -30.18
CA GLY A 1108 22.57 8.38 -30.33
C GLY A 1108 22.55 7.11 -31.18
N LEU A 1109 21.55 6.24 -30.94
CA LEU A 1109 21.32 5.03 -31.73
C LEU A 1109 20.98 5.36 -33.19
N GLU A 1110 20.15 6.36 -33.44
CA GLU A 1110 19.80 6.81 -34.80
C GLU A 1110 21.00 7.36 -35.57
N GLN A 1111 21.95 8.01 -34.88
CA GLN A 1111 23.23 8.44 -35.46
C GLN A 1111 24.16 7.25 -35.81
N GLY A 1112 23.82 6.03 -35.39
CA GLY A 1112 24.62 4.83 -35.60
C GLY A 1112 25.79 4.69 -34.62
N GLN A 1113 25.73 5.38 -33.48
CA GLN A 1113 26.70 5.23 -32.40
C GLN A 1113 26.52 3.85 -31.74
N ASN A 1114 27.60 3.13 -31.47
CA ASN A 1114 27.54 1.84 -30.79
C ASN A 1114 27.15 2.06 -29.31
N PRO A 1115 26.04 1.49 -28.81
CA PRO A 1115 25.57 1.67 -27.44
C PRO A 1115 26.40 0.94 -26.37
N SER A 1116 27.16 -0.09 -26.74
CA SER A 1116 28.17 -0.71 -25.87
C SER A 1116 29.38 -1.21 -26.66
N LYS A 1117 30.45 -1.55 -25.94
CA LYS A 1117 31.64 -2.23 -26.50
C LYS A 1117 31.34 -3.62 -27.09
N LEU A 1118 30.21 -4.23 -26.72
CA LEU A 1118 29.76 -5.52 -27.27
C LEU A 1118 28.95 -5.36 -28.56
N VAL A 1119 28.73 -4.13 -29.04
CA VAL A 1119 28.03 -3.83 -30.29
C VAL A 1119 29.00 -3.24 -31.30
N ASP A 1120 29.02 -3.79 -32.52
CA ASP A 1120 29.76 -3.24 -33.64
C ASP A 1120 28.83 -3.11 -34.86
N PHE A 1121 28.13 -1.98 -34.95
CA PHE A 1121 27.27 -1.71 -36.10
C PHE A 1121 28.04 -1.57 -37.42
N GLU A 1122 29.29 -1.10 -37.40
CA GLU A 1122 30.08 -0.91 -38.63
C GLU A 1122 30.36 -2.26 -39.31
N SER A 1123 30.78 -3.28 -38.57
CA SER A 1123 31.04 -4.60 -39.16
C SER A 1123 29.78 -5.45 -39.34
N TYR A 1124 28.80 -5.36 -38.43
CA TYR A 1124 27.59 -6.18 -38.50
C TYR A 1124 26.67 -5.77 -39.66
N ARG A 1125 26.61 -4.46 -39.99
CA ARG A 1125 25.83 -3.87 -41.09
C ARG A 1125 26.63 -3.70 -42.39
N ASP A 1126 27.87 -4.18 -42.51
CA ASP A 1126 28.61 -4.16 -43.79
C ASP A 1126 27.80 -4.96 -44.84
N PRO A 1127 27.39 -4.38 -45.98
CA PRO A 1127 26.58 -5.07 -47.01
C PRO A 1127 27.22 -6.35 -47.59
N ASP A 1128 28.55 -6.49 -47.53
CA ASP A 1128 29.26 -7.70 -47.96
C ASP A 1128 29.33 -8.77 -46.84
N SER A 1129 28.84 -8.49 -45.62
CA SER A 1129 28.80 -9.41 -44.48
C SER A 1129 27.65 -10.43 -44.54
N ALA A 1130 27.83 -11.55 -43.83
CA ALA A 1130 26.78 -12.56 -43.70
C ALA A 1130 25.67 -12.15 -42.72
N SER A 1131 26.01 -11.36 -41.69
CA SER A 1131 25.07 -10.77 -40.73
C SER A 1131 24.12 -9.79 -41.42
N ALA A 1132 24.63 -8.85 -42.22
CA ALA A 1132 23.79 -7.92 -42.97
C ALA A 1132 22.87 -8.65 -43.97
N GLN A 1133 23.37 -9.67 -44.68
CA GLN A 1133 22.52 -10.45 -45.59
C GLN A 1133 21.42 -11.24 -44.87
N ALA A 1134 21.67 -11.71 -43.64
CA ALA A 1134 20.66 -12.39 -42.83
C ALA A 1134 19.64 -11.39 -42.23
N LEU A 1135 20.12 -10.22 -41.78
CA LEU A 1135 19.32 -9.10 -41.29
C LEU A 1135 18.36 -8.55 -42.37
N LEU A 1136 18.86 -8.34 -43.59
CA LEU A 1136 18.04 -7.96 -44.76
C LEU A 1136 16.98 -9.01 -45.11
N ALA A 1137 17.34 -10.29 -45.03
CA ALA A 1137 16.42 -11.39 -45.30
C ALA A 1137 15.35 -11.54 -44.21
N PHE A 1138 15.68 -11.23 -42.95
CA PHE A 1138 14.77 -11.26 -41.81
C PHE A 1138 13.73 -10.14 -41.90
N TYR A 1139 14.16 -8.88 -42.09
CA TYR A 1139 13.26 -7.74 -42.27
C TYR A 1139 12.66 -7.64 -43.69
N ASN A 1140 13.02 -8.55 -44.60
CA ASN A 1140 12.52 -8.63 -45.99
C ASN A 1140 12.67 -7.31 -46.78
N VAL A 1141 13.83 -6.68 -46.68
CA VAL A 1141 14.20 -5.41 -47.33
C VAL A 1141 15.37 -5.56 -48.30
N GLU A 1142 15.51 -4.65 -49.27
CA GLU A 1142 16.54 -4.75 -50.33
C GLU A 1142 17.84 -3.98 -50.01
N SER A 1143 17.82 -3.05 -49.04
CA SER A 1143 18.97 -2.18 -48.69
C SER A 1143 19.19 -2.10 -47.18
N ILE A 1144 20.44 -2.04 -46.71
CA ILE A 1144 20.74 -2.04 -45.26
C ILE A 1144 20.28 -0.75 -44.59
N GLU A 1145 20.21 0.33 -45.35
CA GLU A 1145 19.67 1.63 -44.97
C GLU A 1145 18.15 1.62 -44.73
N GLU A 1146 17.44 0.55 -45.12
CA GLU A 1146 16.01 0.35 -44.81
C GLU A 1146 15.79 -0.33 -43.44
N VAL A 1147 16.84 -0.86 -42.81
CA VAL A 1147 16.83 -1.39 -41.44
C VAL A 1147 17.36 -0.32 -40.49
N SER A 1148 16.62 0.02 -39.42
CA SER A 1148 17.10 0.99 -38.42
C SER A 1148 18.22 0.40 -37.55
N PHE A 1149 18.98 1.26 -36.85
CA PHE A 1149 19.97 0.79 -35.89
C PHE A 1149 19.32 0.09 -34.69
N ARG A 1150 18.13 0.51 -34.27
CA ARG A 1150 17.29 -0.19 -33.28
C ARG A 1150 16.91 -1.60 -33.73
N GLN A 1151 16.36 -1.75 -34.94
CA GLN A 1151 16.07 -3.07 -35.54
C GLN A 1151 17.35 -3.93 -35.69
N THR A 1152 18.50 -3.32 -35.92
CA THR A 1152 19.77 -4.06 -35.95
C THR A 1152 20.16 -4.56 -34.56
N LEU A 1153 20.02 -3.73 -33.54
CA LEU A 1153 20.32 -4.08 -32.15
C LEU A 1153 19.39 -5.20 -31.64
N GLU A 1154 18.09 -5.08 -31.94
CA GLU A 1154 17.09 -6.11 -31.66
C GLU A 1154 17.46 -7.44 -32.33
N TYR A 1155 17.72 -7.42 -33.64
CA TYR A 1155 18.13 -8.63 -34.36
C TYR A 1155 19.46 -9.20 -33.85
N MET A 1156 20.46 -8.35 -33.58
CA MET A 1156 21.79 -8.74 -33.09
C MET A 1156 21.69 -9.67 -31.89
N PHE A 1157 20.87 -9.32 -30.88
CA PHE A 1157 20.75 -10.03 -29.61
C PHE A 1157 19.59 -11.05 -29.55
N THR A 1158 18.82 -11.19 -30.63
CA THR A 1158 17.74 -12.19 -30.73
C THR A 1158 18.06 -13.22 -31.83
N VAL A 1159 17.44 -13.08 -33.01
CA VAL A 1159 17.51 -14.04 -34.14
C VAL A 1159 18.93 -14.10 -34.73
N GLY A 1160 19.68 -13.00 -34.67
CA GLY A 1160 21.08 -12.93 -35.07
C GLY A 1160 21.99 -13.83 -34.23
N LEU A 1161 21.82 -13.84 -32.90
CA LEU A 1161 22.54 -14.76 -32.01
C LEU A 1161 22.23 -16.22 -32.33
N GLU A 1162 20.96 -16.56 -32.56
CA GLU A 1162 20.55 -17.93 -32.88
C GLU A 1162 21.04 -18.39 -34.26
N ALA A 1163 21.11 -17.48 -35.22
CA ALA A 1163 21.74 -17.70 -36.52
C ALA A 1163 23.29 -17.78 -36.43
N GLY A 1164 23.88 -17.50 -35.27
CA GLY A 1164 25.32 -17.61 -35.00
C GLY A 1164 26.14 -16.38 -35.37
N PHE A 1165 25.51 -15.20 -35.49
CA PHE A 1165 26.17 -13.92 -35.75
C PHE A 1165 26.42 -13.17 -34.43
N ALA A 1166 27.67 -13.11 -34.00
CA ALA A 1166 28.06 -12.35 -32.80
C ALA A 1166 27.88 -10.83 -33.00
N PRO A 1167 27.29 -10.10 -32.03
CA PRO A 1167 27.11 -8.64 -32.07
C PRO A 1167 28.40 -7.81 -32.22
N SER A 1168 29.54 -8.33 -31.77
CA SER A 1168 30.88 -7.81 -32.07
C SER A 1168 31.92 -8.94 -32.14
N SER A 1169 33.13 -8.62 -32.61
CA SER A 1169 34.24 -9.59 -32.65
C SER A 1169 34.79 -9.99 -31.28
N ASP A 1170 34.43 -9.26 -30.23
CA ASP A 1170 34.95 -9.46 -28.87
C ASP A 1170 34.09 -10.45 -28.06
N LEU A 1171 32.93 -10.87 -28.60
CA LEU A 1171 31.95 -11.75 -27.95
C LEU A 1171 31.89 -13.16 -28.60
N ASP A 1172 32.73 -14.10 -28.13
CA ASP A 1172 32.72 -15.51 -28.58
C ASP A 1172 31.84 -16.39 -27.69
N LEU A 1173 30.54 -16.41 -27.97
CA LEU A 1173 29.56 -17.22 -27.23
C LEU A 1173 29.74 -18.73 -27.40
N GLU A 1174 30.39 -19.21 -28.47
CA GLU A 1174 30.66 -20.65 -28.62
C GLU A 1174 31.80 -21.10 -27.70
N ALA A 1175 32.82 -20.25 -27.52
CA ALA A 1175 33.86 -20.45 -26.52
C ALA A 1175 33.28 -20.44 -25.10
N ILE A 1176 32.44 -19.45 -24.77
CA ILE A 1176 31.75 -19.34 -23.47
C ILE A 1176 30.87 -20.57 -23.21
N ARG A 1177 30.01 -20.94 -24.17
CA ARG A 1177 29.18 -22.15 -24.11
C ARG A 1177 30.00 -23.40 -23.86
N THR A 1178 31.15 -23.53 -24.52
CA THR A 1178 32.04 -24.69 -24.38
C THR A 1178 32.77 -24.71 -23.03
N GLU A 1179 33.22 -23.57 -22.52
CA GLU A 1179 34.01 -23.46 -21.28
C GLU A 1179 33.13 -23.66 -20.04
N PHE A 1180 31.96 -23.02 -20.00
CA PHE A 1180 31.02 -23.06 -18.87
C PHE A 1180 29.91 -24.12 -19.04
N ALA A 1181 30.08 -25.02 -20.01
CA ALA A 1181 29.10 -26.02 -20.44
C ALA A 1181 28.38 -26.77 -19.31
N THR A 1182 29.09 -27.18 -18.25
CA THR A 1182 28.49 -27.93 -17.14
C THR A 1182 27.53 -27.08 -16.31
N GLU A 1183 27.84 -25.79 -16.18
CA GLU A 1183 27.14 -24.84 -15.32
C GLU A 1183 25.87 -24.36 -16.04
N ILE A 1184 26.03 -23.96 -17.31
CA ILE A 1184 24.95 -23.63 -18.24
C ILE A 1184 23.94 -24.80 -18.36
N THR A 1185 24.40 -26.06 -18.54
CA THR A 1185 23.46 -27.20 -18.62
C THR A 1185 22.74 -27.50 -17.31
N ALA A 1186 23.38 -27.21 -16.16
CA ALA A 1186 22.76 -27.43 -14.87
C ALA A 1186 21.65 -26.39 -14.60
N PHE A 1187 21.89 -25.14 -15.00
CA PHE A 1187 20.92 -24.05 -14.91
C PHE A 1187 19.67 -24.33 -15.75
N PHE A 1188 19.82 -24.61 -17.05
CA PHE A 1188 18.69 -24.90 -17.95
C PHE A 1188 18.14 -26.34 -17.86
N GLY A 1189 18.62 -27.16 -16.91
CA GLY A 1189 18.20 -28.57 -16.77
C GLY A 1189 18.52 -29.47 -17.98
N ALA A 1190 19.37 -29.01 -18.90
CA ALA A 1190 19.68 -29.67 -20.16
C ALA A 1190 20.55 -30.94 -19.97
N SER A 1191 20.34 -31.95 -20.82
CA SER A 1191 21.13 -33.20 -20.78
C SER A 1191 22.50 -33.05 -21.44
N SER A 1192 22.68 -32.05 -22.30
CA SER A 1192 23.95 -31.72 -22.95
C SER A 1192 24.02 -30.25 -23.36
N VAL A 1193 25.23 -29.67 -23.47
CA VAL A 1193 25.37 -28.25 -23.83
C VAL A 1193 24.95 -27.95 -25.28
N SER A 1194 24.89 -28.98 -26.12
CA SER A 1194 24.31 -28.90 -27.47
C SER A 1194 22.79 -28.74 -27.50
N GLU A 1195 22.11 -28.85 -26.36
CA GLU A 1195 20.67 -28.54 -26.21
C GLU A 1195 20.45 -27.08 -25.76
N VAL A 1196 21.50 -26.31 -25.46
CA VAL A 1196 21.40 -24.92 -25.02
C VAL A 1196 21.77 -23.96 -26.14
N THR A 1197 20.91 -23.00 -26.47
CA THR A 1197 21.10 -22.06 -27.58
C THR A 1197 22.20 -21.02 -27.29
N LEU A 1198 22.62 -20.27 -28.32
CA LEU A 1198 23.57 -19.17 -28.13
C LEU A 1198 22.90 -18.00 -27.40
N THR A 1199 21.61 -17.76 -27.61
CA THR A 1199 20.80 -16.78 -26.85
C THR A 1199 20.67 -17.20 -25.38
N GLN A 1200 20.37 -18.47 -25.09
CA GLN A 1200 20.38 -18.99 -23.71
C GLN A 1200 21.78 -18.89 -23.06
N THR A 1201 22.85 -19.07 -23.85
CA THR A 1201 24.23 -18.87 -23.37
C THR A 1201 24.51 -17.40 -23.05
N PHE A 1202 24.07 -16.48 -23.92
CA PHE A 1202 24.21 -15.04 -23.73
C PHE A 1202 23.44 -14.55 -22.50
N ASN A 1203 22.15 -14.91 -22.41
CA ASN A 1203 21.28 -14.57 -21.28
C ASN A 1203 21.81 -15.14 -19.95
N TYR A 1204 22.44 -16.32 -19.97
CA TYR A 1204 23.14 -16.83 -18.79
C TYR A 1204 24.43 -16.06 -18.50
N ALA A 1205 25.26 -15.79 -19.51
CA ALA A 1205 26.54 -15.09 -19.33
C ALA A 1205 26.40 -13.65 -18.83
N PHE A 1206 25.31 -12.97 -19.19
CA PHE A 1206 25.00 -11.59 -18.82
C PHE A 1206 23.78 -11.45 -17.88
N GLY A 1207 23.34 -12.55 -17.27
CA GLY A 1207 22.32 -12.60 -16.23
C GLY A 1207 22.82 -13.39 -15.02
N GLU A 1208 22.16 -14.49 -14.66
CA GLU A 1208 22.51 -15.40 -13.54
C GLU A 1208 23.99 -15.83 -13.46
N GLY A 1209 24.70 -15.88 -14.59
CA GLY A 1209 26.13 -16.21 -14.67
C GLY A 1209 27.08 -15.00 -14.64
N PHE A 1210 26.59 -13.76 -14.57
CA PHE A 1210 27.39 -12.53 -14.78
C PHE A 1210 28.63 -12.46 -13.88
N ASP A 1211 28.48 -12.64 -12.56
CA ASP A 1211 29.59 -12.62 -11.60
C ASP A 1211 30.74 -13.59 -11.94
N ARG A 1212 30.42 -14.71 -12.60
CA ARG A 1212 31.39 -15.75 -12.97
C ARG A 1212 31.86 -15.65 -14.42
N ILE A 1213 31.04 -15.14 -15.33
CA ILE A 1213 31.24 -15.19 -16.78
C ILE A 1213 31.31 -13.77 -17.35
N GLY A 1214 30.22 -13.00 -17.25
CA GLY A 1214 30.13 -11.62 -17.75
C GLY A 1214 31.24 -10.69 -17.22
N SER A 1215 31.56 -10.79 -15.92
CA SER A 1215 32.63 -10.02 -15.28
C SER A 1215 34.04 -10.25 -15.85
N GLN A 1216 34.27 -11.39 -16.53
CA GLN A 1216 35.52 -11.71 -17.23
C GLN A 1216 35.51 -11.32 -18.71
N ILE A 1217 34.35 -10.94 -19.25
CA ILE A 1217 34.14 -10.50 -20.65
C ILE A 1217 34.12 -8.96 -20.72
N ALA A 1218 33.57 -8.31 -19.70
CA ALA A 1218 33.60 -6.85 -19.55
C ALA A 1218 35.04 -6.30 -19.34
N ALA A 1219 35.89 -7.04 -18.61
CA ALA A 1219 37.24 -6.64 -18.19
C ALA A 1219 38.38 -6.95 -19.20
#